data_AF-A0A0X8JLE9-F1
#
_entry.id   AF-A0A0X8JLE9-F1
#
_cell.length_a   1.000
_cell.length_b   1.000
_cell.length_c   1.000
_cell.angle_alpha   90.00
_cell.angle_beta   90.00
_cell.angle_gamma   90.00
#
_symmetry.space_group_name_H-M   'P 1'
#
loop_
_entity.id
_entity.type
_entity.pdbx_description
1 polymer ?
#
loop_
_entity_poly.entity_id
_entity_poly.type
_entity_poly.pdbx_seq_one_letter_code
_entity_poly.pdbx_strand_id
1 'polypeptide(L)'
;MALTPTQVAALTQDIIWLEEEEHMGRKVLVPHLYLASATQQDIAPGGGVQAKNVYINAGKSLLNEGRINGENVNLASVSIENTGGLLRGGSLNLTALNDIANNSGFIQGGDISLKAGGNIVSQTLTRPDAGNAAHQHVLAQGGIEATGTVTAVAGNDLAIRGSTLSAGGDVTLAAGRDMTVGTVTEEFHLDGGSRSWEHRVTHTGSTVAAGGNLNMTAGRDMTVAGSQVGAGGDAQLAAGGNLSVVAVQDTFSSFVKAESGKGGLFSSSSKSTYTQDYRTSKSSTVASGGNLSLLAGVTGLTPGASAASGAPASTGHVSVVGSNLVSGKDLTVAASGNVNVASAQNSSYFSHTKSTVGALGLSSSSKREEKSSVTQVGSTLSGENVKISAGNDITATASNIFASRNVQLNAEKGNILLDAAQNTQSSYYKSSSSRAGIFGGSSGISFASSKQKQKGDGVSKNIGSAIMAGEDITMSAQHDVTSVGSLISAGNNVQIQSGRDVNLLPGNDTSYAFESSKKSEVGIGAALSSSGASLSLGYQSTAKGSKQNAAQNAGSLVQAGNDISITAGRDINQIASHMEAARDVNLNTGRDWNMLAGQDSQSASAWRKDVQAGITLSLQQNVSSAVQAVADLPQAMGSGQGGLGYQGVTAASAGLKAVTSVYNSIFQVVSASLSVGGSTSRQKSSSSSSTASPSTLLAGRDLEAVSGRDITIEGGRVQAGHDMALGAGRDLNIVAATNTYDSKQSASSASGGVNVSVGFGSSGMAVSGSVSASASGSQGKSSGTSYTNALVAAGNHLETTSGRDTNIKGAQVQGNTVDMAVGRDLNVHSLQDTAQSSGNSWSLGGSIGFDATGLVPDKIMGIPVTGSNGSGLNIGGGTSSGSMAWVNGQTSITAKEDLDIYTEKNTDIKGAVIAADNGNLTLNTGTLTHSNLHDSNRSESISGGLGVGGLMNNLVTSLDYSKTDQEQINRATVGDGLIITRDGSVDSLTSLNRDTGLAQEMTQDDKIRMGIYFDSNLADGSTWKTAWTGVNTLAGLSYGFLGSIFGDVQTEYKDGALQFTGHPFGIDGDGVTLGHAIMYFGSAKETDVWKYYNSPDQIVLGLHELGHIYLNKRLLDHFISQLIL
;
A
#
# COMPACT_ATOMS: atom_id res chain seq x y z
N MET A 1 -81.17 1.61 -7.53
CA MET A 1 -79.87 2.24 -7.20
C MET A 1 -78.84 1.16 -7.07
N ALA A 2 -77.72 1.29 -7.78
CA ALA A 2 -76.64 0.32 -7.72
C ALA A 2 -75.94 0.34 -6.36
N LEU A 3 -75.44 -0.81 -5.91
CA LEU A 3 -74.63 -0.87 -4.70
C LEU A 3 -73.35 -0.07 -4.90
N THR A 4 -72.98 0.77 -3.93
CA THR A 4 -71.72 1.51 -4.01
C THR A 4 -70.53 0.54 -3.91
N PRO A 5 -69.35 0.87 -4.45
CA PRO A 5 -68.17 0.01 -4.36
C PRO A 5 -67.84 -0.41 -2.92
N THR A 6 -68.07 0.47 -1.94
CA THR A 6 -67.87 0.18 -0.52
C THR A 6 -68.89 -0.81 0.04
N GLN A 7 -70.14 -0.76 -0.45
CA GLN A 7 -71.19 -1.71 -0.07
C GLN A 7 -70.94 -3.09 -0.69
N VAL A 8 -70.49 -3.15 -1.95
CA VAL A 8 -70.11 -4.42 -2.61
C VAL A 8 -68.93 -5.06 -1.89
N ALA A 9 -67.91 -4.28 -1.53
CA ALA A 9 -66.75 -4.77 -0.78
C ALA A 9 -67.09 -5.24 0.65
N ALA A 10 -68.23 -4.84 1.20
CA ALA A 10 -68.70 -5.25 2.53
C ALA A 10 -69.61 -6.49 2.51
N LEU A 11 -69.91 -7.06 1.32
CA LEU A 11 -70.75 -8.23 1.20
C LEU A 11 -70.06 -9.47 1.80
N THR A 12 -70.76 -10.13 2.72
CA THR A 12 -70.33 -11.39 3.33
C THR A 12 -70.95 -12.62 2.67
N GLN A 13 -71.91 -12.43 1.78
CA GLN A 13 -72.58 -13.48 0.98
C GLN A 13 -73.02 -12.90 -0.38
N ASP A 14 -73.12 -13.76 -1.40
CA ASP A 14 -73.59 -13.36 -2.72
C ASP A 14 -75.05 -12.95 -2.68
N ILE A 15 -75.38 -11.86 -3.35
CA ILE A 15 -76.76 -11.36 -3.42
C ILE A 15 -77.13 -11.01 -4.87
N ILE A 16 -78.38 -11.24 -5.21
CA ILE A 16 -78.97 -10.69 -6.42
C ILE A 16 -79.68 -9.40 -6.00
N TRP A 17 -79.24 -8.27 -6.56
CA TRP A 17 -79.79 -6.96 -6.29
C TRP A 17 -80.45 -6.40 -7.54
N LEU A 18 -81.63 -5.80 -7.40
CA LEU A 18 -82.37 -5.24 -8.52
C LEU A 18 -81.93 -3.80 -8.77
N GLU A 19 -81.41 -3.56 -9.97
CA GLU A 19 -80.94 -2.25 -10.40
C GLU A 19 -81.85 -1.66 -11.45
N GLU A 20 -82.00 -0.35 -11.40
CA GLU A 20 -82.91 0.36 -12.30
C GLU A 20 -82.12 0.73 -13.55
N GLU A 21 -82.36 -0.01 -14.64
CA GLU A 21 -81.77 0.25 -15.95
C GLU A 21 -82.83 0.74 -16.93
N GLU A 22 -82.42 1.61 -17.86
CA GLU A 22 -83.30 2.10 -18.92
C GLU A 22 -83.16 1.23 -20.16
N HIS A 23 -84.16 0.38 -20.40
CA HIS A 23 -84.20 -0.49 -21.57
C HIS A 23 -85.35 -0.06 -22.48
N MET A 24 -85.02 0.41 -23.69
CA MET A 24 -85.98 0.96 -24.66
C MET A 24 -86.85 2.11 -24.09
N GLY A 25 -86.25 3.05 -23.35
CA GLY A 25 -86.95 4.24 -22.84
C GLY A 25 -87.91 3.99 -21.67
N ARG A 26 -87.86 2.79 -21.06
CA ARG A 26 -88.57 2.46 -19.83
C ARG A 26 -87.58 2.01 -18.77
N LYS A 27 -87.74 2.55 -17.57
CA LYS A 27 -86.97 2.12 -16.40
C LYS A 27 -87.51 0.77 -15.92
N VAL A 28 -86.65 -0.24 -15.95
CA VAL A 28 -86.96 -1.61 -15.53
C VAL A 28 -85.96 -2.04 -14.47
N LEU A 29 -86.41 -2.87 -13.54
CA LEU A 29 -85.55 -3.46 -12.52
C LEU A 29 -84.91 -4.72 -13.09
N VAL A 30 -83.61 -4.67 -13.30
CA VAL A 30 -82.79 -5.76 -13.82
C VAL A 30 -82.08 -6.41 -12.63
N PRO A 31 -82.11 -7.75 -12.49
CA PRO A 31 -81.37 -8.45 -11.44
C PRO A 31 -79.87 -8.48 -11.77
N HIS A 32 -79.05 -7.92 -10.89
CA HIS A 32 -77.59 -7.94 -10.94
C HIS A 32 -77.05 -8.84 -9.82
N LEU A 33 -76.16 -9.77 -10.17
CA LEU A 33 -75.47 -10.61 -9.18
C LEU A 33 -74.26 -9.85 -8.63
N TYR A 34 -74.28 -9.59 -7.33
CA TYR A 34 -73.16 -9.06 -6.57
C TYR A 34 -72.52 -10.18 -5.77
N LEU A 35 -71.26 -10.44 -6.06
CA LEU A 35 -70.48 -11.46 -5.38
C LEU A 35 -69.85 -10.89 -4.11
N ALA A 36 -69.90 -11.66 -3.02
CA ALA A 36 -69.12 -11.38 -1.83
C ALA A 36 -67.62 -11.52 -2.12
N SER A 37 -66.78 -10.82 -1.35
CA SER A 37 -65.33 -10.90 -1.53
C SER A 37 -64.78 -12.32 -1.39
N ALA A 38 -65.43 -13.18 -0.58
CA ALA A 38 -65.09 -14.59 -0.47
C ALA A 38 -65.37 -15.37 -1.78
N THR A 39 -66.54 -15.20 -2.39
CA THR A 39 -66.89 -15.87 -3.66
C THR A 39 -66.11 -15.29 -4.84
N GLN A 40 -65.82 -13.99 -4.84
CA GLN A 40 -64.93 -13.37 -5.83
C GLN A 40 -63.51 -13.96 -5.79
N GLN A 41 -63.02 -14.39 -4.62
CA GLN A 41 -61.74 -15.09 -4.50
C GLN A 41 -61.80 -16.55 -5.02
N ASP A 42 -62.99 -17.16 -5.06
CA ASP A 42 -63.19 -18.51 -5.61
C ASP A 42 -63.31 -18.52 -7.15
N ILE A 43 -63.67 -17.38 -7.76
CA ILE A 43 -63.75 -17.20 -9.22
C ILE A 43 -62.48 -16.48 -9.71
N ALA A 44 -61.35 -17.18 -9.71
CA ALA A 44 -60.11 -16.69 -10.30
C ALA A 44 -60.16 -16.73 -11.85
N PRO A 45 -59.39 -15.89 -12.57
CA PRO A 45 -59.20 -16.02 -14.02
C PRO A 45 -58.67 -17.43 -14.34
N GLY A 46 -59.33 -18.18 -15.24
CA GLY A 46 -58.88 -19.51 -15.70
C GLY A 46 -59.77 -20.71 -15.33
N GLY A 47 -60.78 -20.54 -14.46
CA GLY A 47 -61.68 -21.63 -14.03
C GLY A 47 -61.09 -22.54 -12.94
N GLY A 48 -61.92 -23.34 -12.26
CA GLY A 48 -61.47 -24.13 -11.11
C GLY A 48 -62.11 -25.51 -10.97
N VAL A 49 -61.34 -26.49 -10.49
CA VAL A 49 -61.78 -27.84 -10.08
C VAL A 49 -61.68 -27.92 -8.56
N GLN A 50 -62.82 -28.03 -7.89
CA GLN A 50 -62.91 -28.18 -6.43
C GLN A 50 -63.65 -29.48 -6.08
N ALA A 51 -62.99 -30.40 -5.40
CA ALA A 51 -63.61 -31.64 -4.91
C ALA A 51 -62.91 -32.14 -3.65
N LYS A 52 -63.55 -33.03 -2.86
CA LYS A 52 -62.85 -33.67 -1.73
C LYS A 52 -61.65 -34.48 -2.23
N ASN A 53 -61.83 -35.25 -3.29
CA ASN A 53 -60.75 -35.96 -3.96
C ASN A 53 -60.77 -35.60 -5.45
N VAL A 54 -59.61 -35.25 -5.99
CA VAL A 54 -59.42 -34.93 -7.41
C VAL A 54 -58.45 -35.96 -7.98
N TYR A 55 -58.90 -36.72 -8.98
CA TYR A 55 -58.06 -37.65 -9.73
C TYR A 55 -58.15 -37.28 -11.20
N ILE A 56 -57.03 -36.88 -11.80
CA ILE A 56 -56.95 -36.56 -13.24
C ILE A 56 -55.87 -37.43 -13.85
N ASN A 57 -56.26 -38.22 -14.85
CA ASN A 57 -55.34 -38.98 -15.69
C ASN A 57 -55.46 -38.47 -17.13
N ALA A 58 -54.51 -37.64 -17.54
CA ALA A 58 -54.48 -37.04 -18.86
C ALA A 58 -53.57 -37.83 -19.80
N GLY A 59 -54.08 -38.25 -20.97
CA GLY A 59 -53.28 -38.94 -22.00
C GLY A 59 -52.29 -38.03 -22.76
N LYS A 60 -52.24 -36.74 -22.43
CA LYS A 60 -51.36 -35.69 -22.97
C LYS A 60 -50.94 -34.77 -21.82
N SER A 61 -50.30 -33.63 -22.11
CA SER A 61 -49.96 -32.63 -21.09
C SER A 61 -51.20 -32.06 -20.39
N LEU A 62 -51.08 -31.84 -19.07
CA LEU A 62 -52.05 -31.15 -18.24
C LEU A 62 -51.53 -29.74 -17.99
N LEU A 63 -52.24 -28.73 -18.51
CA LEU A 63 -51.95 -27.32 -18.27
C LEU A 63 -52.96 -26.77 -17.26
N ASN A 64 -52.48 -26.25 -16.15
CA ASN A 64 -53.27 -25.52 -15.17
C ASN A 64 -52.91 -24.04 -15.19
N GLU A 65 -53.85 -23.20 -15.60
CA GLU A 65 -53.80 -21.73 -15.50
C GLU A 65 -54.80 -21.20 -14.48
N GLY A 66 -55.64 -22.08 -13.91
CA GLY A 66 -56.68 -21.77 -12.94
C GLY A 66 -56.41 -22.45 -11.59
N ARG A 67 -57.45 -23.00 -10.96
CA ARG A 67 -57.35 -23.64 -9.63
C ARG A 67 -57.72 -25.12 -9.65
N ILE A 68 -56.91 -26.00 -9.06
CA ILE A 68 -57.27 -27.38 -8.75
C ILE A 68 -57.09 -27.57 -7.25
N ASN A 69 -58.17 -27.87 -6.52
CA ASN A 69 -58.14 -27.92 -5.06
C ASN A 69 -58.96 -29.09 -4.49
N GLY A 70 -58.39 -29.80 -3.52
CA GLY A 70 -59.06 -30.88 -2.77
C GLY A 70 -58.31 -31.33 -1.52
N GLU A 71 -58.86 -32.33 -0.82
CA GLU A 71 -58.17 -33.00 0.31
C GLU A 71 -57.13 -34.00 -0.23
N ASN A 72 -57.45 -34.74 -1.28
CA ASN A 72 -56.50 -35.59 -2.00
C ASN A 72 -56.49 -35.21 -3.47
N VAL A 73 -55.34 -34.82 -4.02
CA VAL A 73 -55.19 -34.43 -5.41
C VAL A 73 -54.11 -35.29 -6.06
N ASN A 74 -54.52 -36.15 -7.00
CA ASN A 74 -53.63 -37.04 -7.73
C ASN A 74 -53.72 -36.74 -9.24
N LEU A 75 -52.64 -36.20 -9.80
CA LEU A 75 -52.54 -35.84 -11.20
C LEU A 75 -51.51 -36.76 -11.87
N ALA A 76 -51.94 -37.49 -12.89
CA ALA A 76 -51.08 -38.32 -13.73
C ALA A 76 -51.19 -37.86 -15.19
N SER A 77 -50.05 -37.63 -15.84
CA SER A 77 -50.03 -37.00 -17.16
C SER A 77 -48.73 -37.30 -17.93
N VAL A 78 -48.66 -36.94 -19.22
CA VAL A 78 -47.39 -36.91 -19.96
C VAL A 78 -46.48 -35.81 -19.40
N SER A 79 -46.99 -34.59 -19.31
CA SER A 79 -46.36 -33.46 -18.63
C SER A 79 -47.39 -32.71 -17.79
N ILE A 80 -46.96 -32.06 -16.72
CA ILE A 80 -47.82 -31.22 -15.87
C ILE A 80 -47.23 -29.82 -15.85
N GLU A 81 -47.99 -28.84 -16.31
CA GLU A 81 -47.59 -27.44 -16.35
C GLU A 81 -48.57 -26.61 -15.52
N ASN A 82 -48.09 -25.97 -14.46
CA ASN A 82 -48.83 -25.03 -13.66
C ASN A 82 -48.33 -23.61 -13.96
N THR A 83 -49.08 -22.83 -14.71
CA THR A 83 -48.67 -21.50 -15.20
C THR A 83 -49.56 -20.43 -14.59
N GLY A 84 -49.07 -19.72 -13.57
CA GLY A 84 -49.86 -18.73 -12.81
C GLY A 84 -51.03 -19.30 -11.99
N GLY A 85 -51.31 -20.61 -12.10
CA GLY A 85 -52.41 -21.29 -11.42
C GLY A 85 -52.06 -21.81 -10.02
N LEU A 86 -53.08 -22.32 -9.32
CA LEU A 86 -52.98 -22.93 -7.99
C LEU A 86 -53.34 -24.42 -8.03
N LEU A 87 -52.41 -25.28 -7.64
CA LEU A 87 -52.65 -26.68 -7.30
C LEU A 87 -52.62 -26.82 -5.77
N ARG A 88 -53.71 -27.23 -5.13
CA ARG A 88 -53.79 -27.36 -3.67
C ARG A 88 -54.37 -28.71 -3.22
N GLY A 89 -53.69 -29.41 -2.31
CA GLY A 89 -54.11 -30.71 -1.79
C GLY A 89 -53.78 -30.92 -0.32
N GLY A 90 -54.59 -31.62 0.47
CA GLY A 90 -54.11 -32.16 1.76
C GLY A 90 -52.98 -33.17 1.54
N SER A 91 -53.18 -34.15 0.67
CA SER A 91 -52.11 -34.92 0.00
C SER A 91 -52.12 -34.57 -1.49
N LEU A 92 -50.98 -34.17 -2.04
CA LEU A 92 -50.83 -33.73 -3.43
C LEU A 92 -49.77 -34.57 -4.14
N ASN A 93 -50.19 -35.44 -5.07
CA ASN A 93 -49.29 -36.29 -5.85
C ASN A 93 -49.35 -35.92 -7.33
N LEU A 94 -48.23 -35.46 -7.89
CA LEU A 94 -48.04 -35.16 -9.30
C LEU A 94 -47.10 -36.19 -9.93
N THR A 95 -47.58 -36.93 -10.92
CA THR A 95 -46.77 -37.91 -11.67
C THR A 95 -46.80 -37.58 -13.15
N ALA A 96 -45.63 -37.22 -13.71
CA ALA A 96 -45.44 -36.96 -15.12
C ALA A 96 -44.49 -37.98 -15.75
N LEU A 97 -44.79 -38.44 -16.97
CA LEU A 97 -43.84 -39.27 -17.73
C LEU A 97 -42.63 -38.45 -18.20
N ASN A 98 -42.82 -37.17 -18.51
CA ASN A 98 -41.79 -36.26 -18.98
C ASN A 98 -41.56 -35.15 -17.95
N ASP A 99 -42.22 -33.99 -18.02
CA ASP A 99 -41.84 -32.84 -17.19
C ASP A 99 -42.95 -32.40 -16.22
N ILE A 100 -42.54 -31.88 -15.06
CA ILE A 100 -43.38 -31.07 -14.17
C ILE A 100 -42.81 -29.64 -14.16
N ALA A 101 -43.58 -28.66 -14.62
CA ALA A 101 -43.19 -27.25 -14.62
C ALA A 101 -44.18 -26.42 -13.78
N ASN A 102 -43.66 -25.66 -12.82
CA ASN A 102 -44.38 -24.65 -12.07
C ASN A 102 -43.84 -23.27 -12.46
N ASN A 103 -44.58 -22.56 -13.32
CA ASN A 103 -44.21 -21.29 -13.93
C ASN A 103 -45.01 -20.16 -13.30
N SER A 104 -44.44 -19.45 -12.32
CA SER A 104 -45.13 -18.39 -11.55
C SER A 104 -46.46 -18.82 -10.90
N GLY A 105 -46.68 -20.13 -10.72
CA GLY A 105 -47.85 -20.70 -10.05
C GLY A 105 -47.54 -21.21 -8.64
N PHE A 106 -48.58 -21.66 -7.93
CA PHE A 106 -48.47 -22.24 -6.58
C PHE A 106 -48.86 -23.71 -6.56
N ILE A 107 -48.01 -24.54 -5.94
CA ILE A 107 -48.28 -25.94 -5.62
C ILE A 107 -48.26 -26.07 -4.10
N GLN A 108 -49.42 -26.23 -3.46
CA GLN A 108 -49.57 -26.14 -2.01
C GLN A 108 -50.20 -27.39 -1.41
N GLY A 109 -49.76 -27.81 -0.22
CA GLY A 109 -50.44 -28.91 0.44
C GLY A 109 -50.00 -29.31 1.84
N GLY A 110 -50.55 -30.42 2.32
CA GLY A 110 -50.05 -31.12 3.51
C GLY A 110 -48.74 -31.81 3.16
N ASP A 111 -48.82 -32.95 2.49
CA ASP A 111 -47.67 -33.62 1.88
C ASP A 111 -47.71 -33.48 0.36
N ILE A 112 -46.57 -33.14 -0.25
CA ILE A 112 -46.41 -32.95 -1.69
C ILE A 112 -45.41 -33.97 -2.23
N SER A 113 -45.83 -34.76 -3.22
CA SER A 113 -44.96 -35.68 -3.97
C SER A 113 -44.98 -35.34 -5.46
N LEU A 114 -43.82 -34.98 -5.99
CA LEU A 114 -43.59 -34.66 -7.40
C LEU A 114 -42.69 -35.73 -8.02
N LYS A 115 -43.15 -36.42 -9.07
CA LYS A 115 -42.37 -37.44 -9.77
C LYS A 115 -42.42 -37.21 -11.28
N ALA A 116 -41.27 -36.93 -11.88
CA ALA A 116 -41.13 -36.71 -13.31
C ALA A 116 -40.11 -37.68 -13.91
N GLY A 117 -40.42 -38.33 -15.05
CA GLY A 117 -39.44 -39.12 -15.78
C GLY A 117 -38.35 -38.28 -16.47
N GLY A 118 -38.67 -37.01 -16.76
CA GLY A 118 -37.78 -35.96 -17.24
C GLY A 118 -37.44 -34.97 -16.13
N ASN A 119 -37.81 -33.70 -16.28
CA ASN A 119 -37.38 -32.61 -15.41
C ASN A 119 -38.47 -32.13 -14.44
N ILE A 120 -38.04 -31.57 -13.31
CA ILE A 120 -38.89 -30.78 -12.41
C ILE A 120 -38.36 -29.35 -12.37
N VAL A 121 -39.17 -28.37 -12.75
CA VAL A 121 -38.79 -26.96 -12.74
C VAL A 121 -39.82 -26.14 -11.96
N SER A 122 -39.38 -25.41 -10.93
CA SER A 122 -40.18 -24.33 -10.32
C SER A 122 -39.48 -23.01 -10.55
N GLN A 123 -40.12 -22.11 -11.28
CA GLN A 123 -39.50 -20.86 -11.69
C GLN A 123 -40.48 -19.70 -11.70
N THR A 124 -39.98 -18.51 -11.42
CA THR A 124 -40.71 -17.27 -11.65
C THR A 124 -40.41 -16.79 -13.06
N LEU A 125 -41.45 -16.58 -13.86
CA LEU A 125 -41.31 -16.05 -15.22
C LEU A 125 -41.07 -14.54 -15.18
N THR A 126 -40.44 -14.03 -16.23
CA THR A 126 -40.21 -12.59 -16.43
C THR A 126 -41.04 -12.08 -17.60
N ARG A 127 -41.44 -10.80 -17.55
CA ARG A 127 -42.14 -10.15 -18.65
C ARG A 127 -41.36 -8.92 -19.13
N PRO A 128 -41.02 -8.83 -20.43
CA PRO A 128 -40.44 -7.63 -21.00
C PRO A 128 -41.51 -6.56 -21.23
N ASP A 129 -41.18 -5.32 -20.90
CA ASP A 129 -41.93 -4.13 -21.31
C ASP A 129 -41.45 -3.64 -22.68
N ALA A 130 -42.37 -3.11 -23.49
CA ALA A 130 -42.05 -2.52 -24.79
C ALA A 130 -41.85 -0.99 -24.68
N GLY A 131 -40.69 -0.47 -25.11
CA GLY A 131 -40.42 0.98 -25.17
C GLY A 131 -38.92 1.34 -25.16
N ASN A 132 -38.60 2.64 -25.18
CA ASN A 132 -37.20 3.16 -25.08
C ASN A 132 -36.57 2.95 -23.68
N ALA A 133 -37.41 2.65 -22.67
CA ALA A 133 -37.00 2.12 -21.38
C ALA A 133 -37.51 0.68 -21.33
N ALA A 134 -36.67 -0.27 -21.74
CA ALA A 134 -37.01 -1.67 -21.71
C ALA A 134 -36.71 -2.21 -20.31
N HIS A 135 -37.75 -2.64 -19.61
CA HIS A 135 -37.62 -3.28 -18.31
C HIS A 135 -38.12 -4.72 -18.44
N GLN A 136 -37.31 -5.67 -18.01
CA GLN A 136 -37.73 -7.05 -17.81
C GLN A 136 -38.04 -7.25 -16.33
N HIS A 137 -39.32 -7.11 -15.96
CA HIS A 137 -39.78 -7.31 -14.59
C HIS A 137 -40.00 -8.79 -14.29
N VAL A 138 -39.63 -9.23 -13.09
CA VAL A 138 -40.02 -10.54 -12.54
C VAL A 138 -41.51 -10.51 -12.22
N LEU A 139 -42.25 -11.54 -12.66
CA LEU A 139 -43.68 -11.68 -12.36
C LEU A 139 -43.89 -12.05 -10.89
N ALA A 140 -45.15 -12.19 -10.46
CA ALA A 140 -45.45 -12.69 -9.11
C ALA A 140 -44.73 -14.02 -8.85
N GLN A 141 -44.03 -14.09 -7.73
CA GLN A 141 -43.23 -15.24 -7.34
C GLN A 141 -44.15 -16.45 -7.08
N GLY A 142 -43.90 -17.54 -7.81
CA GLY A 142 -44.56 -18.83 -7.59
C GLY A 142 -43.76 -19.72 -6.64
N GLY A 143 -44.38 -20.77 -6.11
CA GLY A 143 -43.71 -21.66 -5.16
C GLY A 143 -44.36 -23.03 -4.96
N ILE A 144 -43.61 -23.91 -4.30
CA ILE A 144 -44.03 -25.22 -3.81
C ILE A 144 -44.02 -25.17 -2.28
N GLU A 145 -45.17 -25.30 -1.62
CA GLU A 145 -45.28 -25.06 -0.17
C GLU A 145 -46.10 -26.16 0.51
N ALA A 146 -45.43 -26.94 1.36
CA ALA A 146 -46.04 -28.00 2.16
C ALA A 146 -46.07 -27.64 3.64
N THR A 147 -47.14 -28.02 4.34
CA THR A 147 -47.17 -27.97 5.82
C THR A 147 -46.54 -29.20 6.47
N GLY A 148 -46.54 -30.33 5.77
CA GLY A 148 -45.82 -31.57 6.08
C GLY A 148 -44.54 -31.65 5.25
N THR A 149 -44.44 -32.63 4.35
CA THR A 149 -43.22 -32.94 3.60
C THR A 149 -43.29 -32.55 2.12
N VAL A 150 -42.13 -32.27 1.52
CA VAL A 150 -41.97 -32.18 0.05
C VAL A 150 -41.01 -33.27 -0.40
N THR A 151 -41.46 -34.13 -1.31
CA THR A 151 -40.60 -35.07 -2.05
C THR A 151 -40.67 -34.75 -3.54
N ALA A 152 -39.54 -34.44 -4.16
CA ALA A 152 -39.47 -34.17 -5.60
C ALA A 152 -38.38 -35.03 -6.26
N VAL A 153 -38.75 -35.87 -7.22
CA VAL A 153 -37.85 -36.81 -7.90
C VAL A 153 -37.95 -36.61 -9.42
N ALA A 154 -36.88 -36.10 -10.01
CA ALA A 154 -36.73 -35.92 -11.46
C ALA A 154 -35.81 -37.02 -12.02
N GLY A 155 -36.20 -37.62 -13.15
CA GLY A 155 -35.34 -38.57 -13.87
C GLY A 155 -34.12 -37.91 -14.50
N ASN A 156 -34.21 -36.63 -14.85
CA ASN A 156 -33.11 -35.83 -15.40
C ASN A 156 -32.74 -34.69 -14.44
N ASP A 157 -33.24 -33.47 -14.65
CA ASP A 157 -32.81 -32.29 -13.90
C ASP A 157 -33.89 -31.74 -12.96
N LEU A 158 -33.48 -31.15 -11.83
CA LEU A 158 -34.35 -30.41 -10.93
C LEU A 158 -33.87 -28.96 -10.80
N ALA A 159 -34.72 -27.99 -11.09
CA ALA A 159 -34.35 -26.58 -11.04
C ALA A 159 -35.38 -25.72 -10.27
N ILE A 160 -34.88 -24.93 -9.32
CA ILE A 160 -35.63 -23.86 -8.64
C ILE A 160 -35.00 -22.52 -9.04
N ARG A 161 -35.76 -21.61 -9.65
CA ARG A 161 -35.25 -20.33 -10.19
C ARG A 161 -36.13 -19.15 -9.78
N GLY A 162 -35.62 -18.29 -8.90
CA GLY A 162 -36.39 -17.17 -8.35
C GLY A 162 -37.69 -17.59 -7.66
N SER A 163 -37.78 -18.82 -7.17
CA SER A 163 -39.00 -19.45 -6.65
C SER A 163 -38.78 -19.97 -5.24
N THR A 164 -39.86 -20.17 -4.47
CA THR A 164 -39.82 -20.74 -3.13
C THR A 164 -40.19 -22.23 -3.16
N LEU A 165 -39.43 -23.07 -2.44
CA LEU A 165 -39.79 -24.44 -2.10
C LEU A 165 -39.68 -24.58 -0.59
N SER A 166 -40.79 -24.79 0.11
CA SER A 166 -40.78 -24.92 1.57
C SER A 166 -41.62 -26.08 2.07
N ALA A 167 -41.20 -26.67 3.19
CA ALA A 167 -41.94 -27.69 3.92
C ALA A 167 -41.88 -27.43 5.44
N GLY A 168 -42.98 -27.64 6.15
CA GLY A 168 -42.99 -27.60 7.62
C GLY A 168 -42.24 -28.78 8.27
N GLY A 169 -42.14 -29.91 7.56
CA GLY A 169 -41.33 -31.08 7.89
C GLY A 169 -40.11 -31.21 6.97
N ASP A 170 -39.87 -32.42 6.48
CA ASP A 170 -38.70 -32.76 5.67
C ASP A 170 -38.86 -32.37 4.18
N VAL A 171 -37.74 -32.01 3.55
CA VAL A 171 -37.64 -31.80 2.10
C VAL A 171 -36.66 -32.81 1.52
N THR A 172 -37.10 -33.60 0.55
CA THR A 172 -36.25 -34.50 -0.24
C THR A 172 -36.31 -34.13 -1.72
N LEU A 173 -35.19 -33.69 -2.28
CA LEU A 173 -35.06 -33.37 -3.70
C LEU A 173 -34.06 -34.34 -4.35
N ALA A 174 -34.43 -34.95 -5.46
CA ALA A 174 -33.56 -35.85 -6.19
C ALA A 174 -33.63 -35.62 -7.70
N ALA A 175 -32.46 -35.55 -8.33
CA ALA A 175 -32.30 -35.43 -9.78
C ALA A 175 -31.37 -36.54 -10.30
N GLY A 176 -31.77 -37.23 -11.38
CA GLY A 176 -30.91 -38.24 -12.01
C GLY A 176 -29.66 -37.68 -12.66
N ARG A 177 -29.64 -36.38 -12.97
CA ARG A 177 -28.49 -35.67 -13.53
C ARG A 177 -28.17 -34.42 -12.72
N ASP A 178 -28.71 -33.24 -13.05
CA ASP A 178 -28.27 -32.00 -12.41
C ASP A 178 -29.34 -31.38 -11.49
N MET A 179 -28.89 -30.68 -10.45
CA MET A 179 -29.75 -29.88 -9.59
C MET A 179 -29.29 -28.43 -9.54
N THR A 180 -30.22 -27.49 -9.70
CA THR A 180 -29.92 -26.05 -9.64
C THR A 180 -30.89 -25.31 -8.71
N VAL A 181 -30.38 -24.61 -7.71
CA VAL A 181 -31.10 -23.60 -6.94
C VAL A 181 -30.51 -22.24 -7.31
N GLY A 182 -31.10 -21.59 -8.30
CA GLY A 182 -30.54 -20.42 -8.97
C GLY A 182 -31.41 -19.18 -8.85
N THR A 183 -30.94 -18.10 -9.47
CA THR A 183 -31.64 -16.82 -9.53
C THR A 183 -32.48 -16.69 -10.79
N VAL A 184 -33.45 -15.79 -10.77
CA VAL A 184 -34.03 -15.18 -11.97
C VAL A 184 -33.43 -13.78 -12.14
N THR A 185 -33.17 -13.38 -13.38
CA THR A 185 -32.52 -12.11 -13.71
C THR A 185 -33.56 -11.05 -14.08
N GLU A 186 -33.41 -9.86 -13.52
CA GLU A 186 -34.10 -8.62 -13.87
C GLU A 186 -33.12 -7.73 -14.62
N GLU A 187 -33.53 -7.25 -15.79
CA GLU A 187 -32.71 -6.38 -16.64
C GLU A 187 -33.47 -5.08 -16.90
N PHE A 188 -32.80 -3.95 -16.66
CA PHE A 188 -33.29 -2.63 -16.98
C PHE A 188 -32.32 -1.95 -17.94
N HIS A 189 -32.83 -1.56 -19.10
CA HIS A 189 -32.10 -0.84 -20.12
C HIS A 189 -32.83 0.46 -20.46
N LEU A 190 -32.14 1.59 -20.29
CA LEU A 190 -32.61 2.90 -20.72
C LEU A 190 -31.68 3.44 -21.79
N ASP A 191 -32.19 3.59 -23.01
CA ASP A 191 -31.44 4.20 -24.12
C ASP A 191 -31.91 5.64 -24.37
N GLY A 192 -31.06 6.60 -24.06
CA GLY A 192 -31.21 8.02 -24.39
C GLY A 192 -30.44 8.43 -25.65
N GLY A 193 -30.05 7.47 -26.48
CA GLY A 193 -29.23 7.65 -27.68
C GLY A 193 -27.79 8.06 -27.36
N SER A 194 -27.20 8.92 -28.19
CA SER A 194 -25.79 9.34 -28.02
C SER A 194 -25.48 10.19 -26.77
N ARG A 195 -26.50 10.54 -25.96
CA ARG A 195 -26.36 11.43 -24.80
C ARG A 195 -26.39 10.70 -23.47
N SER A 196 -27.12 9.61 -23.33
CA SER A 196 -27.15 8.87 -22.07
C SER A 196 -27.61 7.45 -22.28
N TRP A 197 -27.10 6.54 -21.48
CA TRP A 197 -27.66 5.20 -21.34
C TRP A 197 -27.46 4.71 -19.91
N GLU A 198 -28.35 3.85 -19.45
CA GLU A 198 -28.24 3.12 -18.19
C GLU A 198 -28.55 1.66 -18.46
N HIS A 199 -27.74 0.77 -17.88
CA HIS A 199 -27.96 -0.66 -17.90
C HIS A 199 -27.78 -1.21 -16.48
N ARG A 200 -28.80 -1.90 -15.97
CA ARG A 200 -28.78 -2.54 -14.66
C ARG A 200 -29.23 -3.98 -14.80
N VAL A 201 -28.48 -4.89 -14.16
CA VAL A 201 -28.83 -6.30 -14.03
C VAL A 201 -28.89 -6.64 -12.55
N THR A 202 -30.04 -7.11 -12.09
CA THR A 202 -30.27 -7.55 -10.71
C THR A 202 -30.75 -9.00 -10.69
N HIS A 203 -30.43 -9.74 -9.62
CA HIS A 203 -30.78 -11.15 -9.49
C HIS A 203 -31.70 -11.40 -8.30
N THR A 204 -32.83 -12.05 -8.54
CA THR A 204 -33.78 -12.50 -7.50
C THR A 204 -33.55 -13.98 -7.23
N GLY A 205 -33.17 -14.32 -5.99
CA GLY A 205 -32.74 -15.66 -5.60
C GLY A 205 -33.88 -16.62 -5.30
N SER A 206 -33.61 -17.92 -5.32
CA SER A 206 -34.53 -18.95 -4.84
C SER A 206 -34.40 -19.19 -3.34
N THR A 207 -35.44 -19.75 -2.73
CA THR A 207 -35.40 -20.23 -1.34
C THR A 207 -35.85 -21.69 -1.30
N VAL A 208 -35.04 -22.57 -0.70
CA VAL A 208 -35.39 -23.96 -0.38
C VAL A 208 -35.30 -24.11 1.15
N ALA A 209 -36.41 -24.46 1.81
CA ALA A 209 -36.47 -24.51 3.27
C ALA A 209 -37.20 -25.75 3.80
N ALA A 210 -36.58 -26.48 4.72
CA ALA A 210 -37.20 -27.55 5.49
C ALA A 210 -37.32 -27.16 6.96
N GLY A 211 -38.49 -27.36 7.58
CA GLY A 211 -38.63 -27.26 9.05
C GLY A 211 -37.95 -28.42 9.77
N GLY A 212 -37.90 -29.60 9.13
CA GLY A 212 -37.14 -30.78 9.54
C GLY A 212 -35.79 -30.88 8.81
N ASN A 213 -35.50 -32.07 8.27
CA ASN A 213 -34.27 -32.36 7.54
C ASN A 213 -34.40 -32.00 6.04
N LEU A 214 -33.28 -31.61 5.44
CA LEU A 214 -33.17 -31.37 4.00
C LEU A 214 -32.21 -32.38 3.37
N ASN A 215 -32.67 -33.12 2.37
CA ASN A 215 -31.83 -34.00 1.58
C ASN A 215 -31.93 -33.62 0.09
N MET A 216 -30.81 -33.24 -0.50
CA MET A 216 -30.69 -32.89 -1.92
C MET A 216 -29.65 -33.80 -2.56
N THR A 217 -30.07 -34.56 -3.59
CA THR A 217 -29.18 -35.48 -4.31
C THR A 217 -29.22 -35.25 -5.82
N ALA A 218 -28.05 -35.11 -6.45
CA ALA A 218 -27.89 -35.02 -7.91
C ALA A 218 -26.98 -36.15 -8.41
N GLY A 219 -27.40 -36.87 -9.44
CA GLY A 219 -26.58 -37.93 -10.05
C GLY A 219 -25.29 -37.41 -10.70
N ARG A 220 -25.26 -36.13 -11.09
CA ARG A 220 -24.11 -35.44 -11.68
C ARG A 220 -23.78 -34.16 -10.90
N ASP A 221 -24.25 -32.98 -11.32
CA ASP A 221 -23.78 -31.73 -10.73
C ASP A 221 -24.87 -31.02 -9.90
N MET A 222 -24.47 -30.31 -8.85
CA MET A 222 -25.34 -29.47 -8.04
C MET A 222 -24.83 -28.03 -7.98
N THR A 223 -25.71 -27.05 -8.18
CA THR A 223 -25.38 -25.62 -8.08
C THR A 223 -26.39 -24.87 -7.22
N VAL A 224 -25.89 -24.11 -6.23
CA VAL A 224 -26.63 -23.08 -5.49
C VAL A 224 -26.01 -21.73 -5.82
N ALA A 225 -26.78 -20.84 -6.44
CA ALA A 225 -26.30 -19.56 -6.94
C ALA A 225 -27.20 -18.40 -6.49
N GLY A 226 -26.63 -17.40 -5.79
CA GLY A 226 -27.32 -16.23 -5.27
C GLY A 226 -28.60 -16.52 -4.47
N SER A 227 -28.68 -17.70 -3.86
CA SER A 227 -29.92 -18.31 -3.34
C SER A 227 -29.74 -18.85 -1.91
N GLN A 228 -30.85 -19.16 -1.26
CA GLN A 228 -30.92 -19.61 0.13
C GLN A 228 -31.42 -21.04 0.21
N VAL A 229 -30.69 -21.90 0.92
CA VAL A 229 -31.03 -23.31 1.15
C VAL A 229 -30.89 -23.57 2.65
N GLY A 230 -31.92 -24.10 3.31
CA GLY A 230 -31.98 -24.19 4.77
C GLY A 230 -32.74 -25.39 5.31
N ALA A 231 -32.32 -25.90 6.47
CA ALA A 231 -33.04 -26.90 7.26
C ALA A 231 -33.08 -26.53 8.75
N GLY A 232 -34.20 -26.80 9.43
CA GLY A 232 -34.29 -26.72 10.88
C GLY A 232 -33.56 -27.86 11.60
N GLY A 233 -33.55 -29.05 10.99
CA GLY A 233 -32.73 -30.20 11.36
C GLY A 233 -31.43 -30.27 10.55
N ASP A 234 -31.02 -31.47 10.17
CA ASP A 234 -29.82 -31.73 9.37
C ASP A 234 -30.04 -31.37 7.89
N ALA A 235 -28.99 -30.89 7.20
CA ALA A 235 -29.02 -30.64 5.76
C ALA A 235 -27.89 -31.40 5.05
N GLN A 236 -28.23 -32.14 4.00
CA GLN A 236 -27.29 -32.83 3.12
C GLN A 236 -27.49 -32.41 1.67
N LEU A 237 -26.40 -31.99 1.04
CA LEU A 237 -26.30 -31.77 -0.41
C LEU A 237 -25.25 -32.74 -0.96
N ALA A 238 -25.66 -33.66 -1.83
CA ALA A 238 -24.79 -34.67 -2.41
C ALA A 238 -24.85 -34.68 -3.94
N ALA A 239 -23.69 -34.68 -4.59
CA ALA A 239 -23.55 -34.73 -6.05
C ALA A 239 -22.60 -35.86 -6.47
N GLY A 240 -22.95 -36.57 -7.55
CA GLY A 240 -22.08 -37.60 -8.13
C GLY A 240 -20.85 -37.01 -8.85
N GLY A 241 -20.94 -35.75 -9.26
CA GLY A 241 -19.90 -34.90 -9.84
C GLY A 241 -19.62 -33.71 -8.93
N ASN A 242 -19.78 -32.49 -9.45
CA ASN A 242 -19.41 -31.25 -8.77
C ASN A 242 -20.54 -30.65 -7.95
N LEU A 243 -20.19 -29.97 -6.87
CA LEU A 243 -21.12 -29.21 -6.03
C LEU A 243 -20.60 -27.77 -5.88
N SER A 244 -21.38 -26.79 -6.34
CA SER A 244 -21.00 -25.38 -6.35
C SER A 244 -21.98 -24.53 -5.54
N VAL A 245 -21.48 -23.74 -4.59
CA VAL A 245 -22.22 -22.74 -3.82
C VAL A 245 -21.60 -21.37 -4.07
N VAL A 246 -22.19 -20.60 -4.97
CA VAL A 246 -21.54 -19.42 -5.56
C VAL A 246 -22.37 -18.15 -5.42
N ALA A 247 -21.70 -17.02 -5.23
CA ALA A 247 -22.33 -15.71 -5.32
C ALA A 247 -22.67 -15.38 -6.78
N VAL A 248 -23.73 -14.61 -6.97
CA VAL A 248 -24.10 -14.02 -8.26
C VAL A 248 -23.81 -12.52 -8.22
N GLN A 249 -23.55 -11.89 -9.36
CA GLN A 249 -23.11 -10.50 -9.40
C GLN A 249 -24.18 -9.60 -10.04
N ASP A 250 -24.68 -8.65 -9.25
CA ASP A 250 -25.50 -7.55 -9.76
C ASP A 250 -24.60 -6.49 -10.38
N THR A 251 -25.06 -5.88 -11.47
CA THR A 251 -24.29 -4.89 -12.22
C THR A 251 -25.10 -3.62 -12.47
N PHE A 252 -24.41 -2.48 -12.43
CA PHE A 252 -24.94 -1.20 -12.83
C PHE A 252 -23.90 -0.51 -13.70
N SER A 253 -24.31 -0.02 -14.85
CA SER A 253 -23.47 0.74 -15.76
C SER A 253 -24.26 1.93 -16.28
N SER A 254 -23.66 3.11 -16.25
CA SER A 254 -24.31 4.36 -16.66
C SER A 254 -23.34 5.28 -17.36
N PHE A 255 -23.85 5.93 -18.40
CA PHE A 255 -23.16 6.95 -19.16
C PHE A 255 -24.06 8.15 -19.32
N VAL A 256 -23.53 9.35 -19.03
CA VAL A 256 -24.25 10.60 -19.23
C VAL A 256 -23.34 11.63 -19.87
N LYS A 257 -23.80 12.23 -20.96
CA LYS A 257 -23.12 13.26 -21.71
C LYS A 257 -23.98 14.54 -21.77
N ALA A 258 -23.48 15.59 -21.15
CA ALA A 258 -24.09 16.93 -21.18
C ALA A 258 -23.27 17.86 -22.08
N GLU A 259 -23.95 18.52 -23.02
CA GLU A 259 -23.37 19.55 -23.90
C GLU A 259 -24.16 20.84 -23.74
N SER A 260 -23.46 21.95 -23.53
CA SER A 260 -24.06 23.29 -23.40
C SER A 260 -23.29 24.30 -24.25
N GLY A 261 -23.97 25.03 -25.12
CA GLY A 261 -23.40 26.11 -25.92
C GLY A 261 -24.39 26.58 -26.99
N LYS A 262 -24.47 27.89 -27.26
CA LYS A 262 -25.29 28.46 -28.34
C LYS A 262 -24.41 28.57 -29.58
N GLY A 263 -24.78 28.04 -30.75
CA GLY A 263 -23.93 28.17 -31.95
C GLY A 263 -23.63 29.63 -32.28
N GLY A 264 -22.36 30.05 -32.20
CA GLY A 264 -21.93 31.42 -32.53
C GLY A 264 -20.52 31.78 -32.04
N LEU A 265 -19.85 32.70 -32.74
CA LEU A 265 -18.45 33.11 -32.51
C LEU A 265 -18.19 33.68 -31.10
N PHE A 266 -19.20 34.27 -30.46
CA PHE A 266 -19.12 34.90 -29.13
C PHE A 266 -19.68 34.02 -27.99
N SER A 267 -19.91 32.72 -28.24
CA SER A 267 -20.47 31.81 -27.25
C SER A 267 -19.41 30.91 -26.60
N SER A 268 -19.63 30.50 -25.35
CA SER A 268 -18.87 29.43 -24.72
C SER A 268 -19.54 28.08 -24.95
N SER A 269 -18.75 27.03 -25.18
CA SER A 269 -19.23 25.66 -25.23
C SER A 269 -18.60 24.81 -24.13
N SER A 270 -19.38 23.91 -23.53
CA SER A 270 -18.93 22.94 -22.54
C SER A 270 -19.48 21.56 -22.88
N LYS A 271 -18.63 20.54 -22.73
CA LYS A 271 -18.98 19.14 -22.89
C LYS A 271 -18.51 18.39 -21.64
N SER A 272 -19.42 17.65 -21.02
CA SER A 272 -19.17 16.86 -19.83
C SER A 272 -19.64 15.43 -20.06
N THR A 273 -18.82 14.45 -19.69
CA THR A 273 -19.16 13.02 -19.75
C THR A 273 -18.94 12.40 -18.37
N TYR A 274 -19.89 11.60 -17.92
CA TYR A 274 -19.84 10.80 -16.69
C TYR A 274 -20.03 9.34 -17.08
N THR A 275 -19.18 8.47 -16.53
CA THR A 275 -19.29 7.02 -16.65
C THR A 275 -19.19 6.40 -15.27
N GLN A 276 -20.09 5.47 -14.97
CA GLN A 276 -20.14 4.75 -13.70
C GLN A 276 -20.34 3.27 -13.99
N ASP A 277 -19.54 2.42 -13.35
CA ASP A 277 -19.73 0.97 -13.35
C ASP A 277 -19.63 0.44 -11.92
N TYR A 278 -20.60 -0.34 -11.49
CA TYR A 278 -20.60 -1.03 -10.20
C TYR A 278 -20.91 -2.51 -10.40
N ARG A 279 -20.21 -3.36 -9.66
CA ARG A 279 -20.46 -4.79 -9.57
C ARG A 279 -20.51 -5.20 -8.11
N THR A 280 -21.61 -5.84 -7.71
CA THR A 280 -21.85 -6.25 -6.32
C THR A 280 -22.26 -7.71 -6.25
N SER A 281 -21.55 -8.49 -5.46
CA SER A 281 -21.81 -9.91 -5.22
C SER A 281 -22.96 -10.09 -4.23
N LYS A 282 -23.93 -10.93 -4.61
CA LYS A 282 -25.01 -11.45 -3.80
C LYS A 282 -24.70 -12.90 -3.44
N SER A 283 -24.42 -13.16 -2.17
CA SER A 283 -23.98 -14.47 -1.68
C SER A 283 -25.05 -15.54 -1.80
N SER A 284 -24.63 -16.79 -1.96
CA SER A 284 -25.47 -17.95 -1.60
C SER A 284 -25.34 -18.26 -0.12
N THR A 285 -26.39 -18.79 0.49
CA THR A 285 -26.35 -19.28 1.87
C THR A 285 -26.94 -20.68 1.95
N VAL A 286 -26.18 -21.62 2.51
CA VAL A 286 -26.65 -22.97 2.85
C VAL A 286 -26.55 -23.14 4.37
N ALA A 287 -27.67 -23.43 5.03
CA ALA A 287 -27.77 -23.43 6.48
C ALA A 287 -28.45 -24.69 7.04
N SER A 288 -28.07 -25.11 8.24
CA SER A 288 -28.71 -26.19 9.00
C SER A 288 -28.75 -25.85 10.49
N GLY A 289 -29.86 -26.15 11.16
CA GLY A 289 -29.93 -26.12 12.63
C GLY A 289 -29.24 -27.31 13.30
N GLY A 290 -29.09 -28.42 12.57
CA GLY A 290 -28.30 -29.60 12.93
C GLY A 290 -26.94 -29.61 12.23
N ASN A 291 -26.58 -30.75 11.65
CA ASN A 291 -25.36 -30.93 10.86
C ASN A 291 -25.57 -30.53 9.39
N LEU A 292 -24.55 -29.91 8.79
CA LEU A 292 -24.51 -29.57 7.37
C LEU A 292 -23.45 -30.40 6.65
N SER A 293 -23.84 -31.13 5.61
CA SER A 293 -22.95 -31.97 4.80
C SER A 293 -23.02 -31.63 3.32
N LEU A 294 -21.88 -31.23 2.74
CA LEU A 294 -21.70 -31.04 1.29
C LEU A 294 -20.76 -32.11 0.76
N LEU A 295 -21.26 -32.96 -0.14
CA LEU A 295 -20.53 -34.12 -0.65
C LEU A 295 -20.47 -34.10 -2.18
N ALA A 296 -19.27 -34.15 -2.75
CA ALA A 296 -19.03 -34.22 -4.19
C ALA A 296 -18.27 -35.50 -4.59
N GLY A 297 -18.63 -36.07 -5.74
CA GLY A 297 -18.06 -37.32 -6.24
C GLY A 297 -18.71 -38.60 -5.70
N VAL A 298 -19.88 -38.53 -5.08
CA VAL A 298 -20.51 -39.66 -4.35
C VAL A 298 -21.00 -40.76 -5.31
N THR A 299 -20.88 -42.04 -4.94
CA THR A 299 -21.40 -43.17 -5.74
C THR A 299 -22.78 -43.62 -5.32
N GLY A 300 -23.46 -44.31 -6.24
CA GLY A 300 -24.73 -44.96 -5.92
C GLY A 300 -25.89 -44.00 -5.67
N LEU A 301 -25.73 -42.71 -5.99
CA LEU A 301 -26.82 -41.73 -5.99
C LEU A 301 -27.80 -42.09 -7.12
N THR A 302 -28.84 -42.85 -6.77
CA THR A 302 -30.01 -43.04 -7.62
C THR A 302 -31.10 -42.05 -7.20
N PRO A 303 -31.98 -41.60 -8.11
CA PRO A 303 -33.04 -40.65 -7.76
C PRO A 303 -33.91 -41.16 -6.60
N GLY A 304 -33.87 -40.45 -5.46
CA GLY A 304 -34.61 -40.80 -4.24
C GLY A 304 -33.85 -41.67 -3.23
N ALA A 305 -32.58 -42.04 -3.50
CA ALA A 305 -31.73 -42.70 -2.53
C ALA A 305 -30.99 -41.69 -1.64
N SER A 306 -30.87 -41.98 -0.34
CA SER A 306 -29.97 -41.25 0.55
C SER A 306 -28.51 -41.64 0.26
N ALA A 307 -27.59 -40.68 0.35
CA ALA A 307 -26.17 -40.93 0.18
C ALA A 307 -25.66 -41.82 1.34
N ALA A 308 -25.67 -43.15 1.14
CA ALA A 308 -24.92 -44.05 1.99
C ALA A 308 -23.42 -43.81 1.77
N SER A 309 -22.64 -43.83 2.85
CA SER A 309 -21.23 -43.43 3.00
C SER A 309 -20.20 -44.24 2.18
N GLY A 310 -20.46 -44.52 0.89
CA GLY A 310 -19.65 -45.33 0.00
C GLY A 310 -18.75 -44.52 -0.95
N ALA A 311 -17.54 -45.03 -1.17
CA ALA A 311 -16.43 -44.41 -1.89
C ALA A 311 -16.77 -43.88 -3.31
N PRO A 312 -16.11 -42.81 -3.78
CA PRO A 312 -16.40 -42.09 -5.02
C PRO A 312 -16.07 -42.88 -6.33
N ALA A 313 -16.88 -42.70 -7.39
CA ALA A 313 -16.67 -43.31 -8.74
C ALA A 313 -16.37 -42.27 -9.83
N SER A 314 -16.51 -40.98 -9.50
CA SER A 314 -16.11 -39.86 -10.36
C SER A 314 -15.38 -38.82 -9.52
N THR A 315 -14.38 -38.17 -10.11
CA THR A 315 -13.72 -37.02 -9.49
C THR A 315 -14.69 -35.85 -9.45
N GLY A 316 -15.18 -35.52 -8.26
CA GLY A 316 -16.09 -34.41 -8.00
C GLY A 316 -15.42 -33.36 -7.15
N HIS A 317 -15.70 -32.09 -7.43
CA HIS A 317 -15.14 -30.94 -6.72
C HIS A 317 -16.23 -30.21 -5.93
N VAL A 318 -15.87 -29.66 -4.76
CA VAL A 318 -16.72 -28.67 -4.07
C VAL A 318 -16.14 -27.27 -4.28
N SER A 319 -16.97 -26.31 -4.68
CA SER A 319 -16.58 -24.91 -4.77
C SER A 319 -17.53 -24.00 -4.00
N VAL A 320 -17.00 -23.17 -3.09
CA VAL A 320 -17.73 -22.14 -2.35
C VAL A 320 -17.11 -20.79 -2.70
N VAL A 321 -17.86 -19.89 -3.33
CA VAL A 321 -17.32 -18.60 -3.80
C VAL A 321 -18.21 -17.45 -3.35
N GLY A 322 -17.64 -16.51 -2.57
CA GLY A 322 -18.35 -15.39 -1.95
C GLY A 322 -19.65 -15.77 -1.23
N SER A 323 -19.68 -16.96 -0.62
CA SER A 323 -20.90 -17.59 -0.10
C SER A 323 -20.75 -18.10 1.32
N ASN A 324 -21.88 -18.38 1.97
CA ASN A 324 -21.95 -18.74 3.38
C ASN A 324 -22.44 -20.19 3.57
N LEU A 325 -21.70 -20.97 4.36
CA LEU A 325 -22.14 -22.28 4.87
C LEU A 325 -22.23 -22.19 6.39
N VAL A 326 -23.40 -22.49 6.96
CA VAL A 326 -23.65 -22.34 8.39
C VAL A 326 -24.27 -23.61 8.96
N SER A 327 -23.62 -24.21 9.95
CA SER A 327 -24.12 -25.37 10.68
C SER A 327 -24.37 -25.01 12.14
N GLY A 328 -25.50 -25.45 12.69
CA GLY A 328 -25.76 -25.37 14.13
C GLY A 328 -24.94 -26.38 14.94
N LYS A 329 -24.45 -27.43 14.28
CA LYS A 329 -23.52 -28.45 14.81
C LYS A 329 -22.34 -28.60 13.84
N ASP A 330 -22.05 -29.80 13.36
CA ASP A 330 -20.88 -30.05 12.53
C ASP A 330 -21.11 -29.61 11.08
N LEU A 331 -20.10 -28.99 10.48
CA LEU A 331 -20.03 -28.71 9.04
C LEU A 331 -19.02 -29.66 8.40
N THR A 332 -19.46 -30.51 7.47
CA THR A 332 -18.60 -31.37 6.67
C THR A 332 -18.65 -30.95 5.20
N VAL A 333 -17.49 -30.69 4.62
CA VAL A 333 -17.31 -30.47 3.18
C VAL A 333 -16.34 -31.53 2.66
N ALA A 334 -16.83 -32.45 1.83
CA ALA A 334 -16.01 -33.55 1.31
C ALA A 334 -16.11 -33.65 -0.22
N ALA A 335 -14.96 -33.82 -0.87
CA ALA A 335 -14.85 -33.98 -2.31
C ALA A 335 -13.87 -35.12 -2.65
N SER A 336 -14.21 -35.96 -3.62
CA SER A 336 -13.25 -36.95 -4.15
C SER A 336 -12.11 -36.32 -4.96
N GLY A 337 -12.31 -35.08 -5.44
CA GLY A 337 -11.31 -34.22 -6.05
C GLY A 337 -10.85 -33.11 -5.11
N ASN A 338 -11.16 -31.86 -5.49
CA ASN A 338 -10.68 -30.65 -4.79
C ASN A 338 -11.80 -29.99 -4.00
N VAL A 339 -11.45 -29.28 -2.93
CA VAL A 339 -12.32 -28.31 -2.26
C VAL A 339 -11.74 -26.92 -2.42
N ASN A 340 -12.51 -26.00 -3.02
CA ASN A 340 -12.13 -24.61 -3.23
C ASN A 340 -13.07 -23.66 -2.48
N VAL A 341 -12.55 -22.84 -1.58
CA VAL A 341 -13.27 -21.84 -0.80
C VAL A 341 -12.67 -20.47 -1.09
N ALA A 342 -13.31 -19.68 -1.96
CA ALA A 342 -12.74 -18.43 -2.46
C ALA A 342 -13.63 -17.22 -2.19
N SER A 343 -13.04 -16.03 -2.18
CA SER A 343 -13.79 -14.77 -2.22
C SER A 343 -14.38 -14.51 -3.60
N ALA A 344 -15.53 -13.82 -3.63
CA ALA A 344 -15.99 -13.10 -4.81
C ALA A 344 -15.39 -11.68 -4.82
N GLN A 345 -15.63 -10.92 -5.89
CA GLN A 345 -15.10 -9.55 -6.03
C GLN A 345 -16.22 -8.56 -6.32
N ASN A 346 -16.21 -7.45 -5.58
CA ASN A 346 -16.97 -6.25 -5.91
C ASN A 346 -16.05 -5.25 -6.58
N SER A 347 -16.56 -4.52 -7.57
CA SER A 347 -15.80 -3.45 -8.21
C SER A 347 -16.62 -2.18 -8.38
N SER A 348 -15.94 -1.04 -8.30
CA SER A 348 -16.50 0.26 -8.62
C SER A 348 -15.57 1.02 -9.54
N TYR A 349 -16.13 1.68 -10.54
CA TYR A 349 -15.40 2.55 -11.46
C TYR A 349 -16.20 3.82 -11.71
N PHE A 350 -15.52 4.95 -11.67
CA PHE A 350 -16.08 6.26 -11.96
C PHE A 350 -15.13 7.03 -12.85
N SER A 351 -15.63 7.61 -13.94
CA SER A 351 -14.90 8.54 -14.78
C SER A 351 -15.71 9.80 -15.04
N HIS A 352 -15.08 10.95 -14.85
CA HIS A 352 -15.63 12.25 -15.19
C HIS A 352 -14.68 13.00 -16.10
N THR A 353 -15.15 13.39 -17.29
CA THR A 353 -14.41 14.25 -18.20
C THR A 353 -15.19 15.51 -18.51
N LYS A 354 -14.53 16.67 -18.47
CA LYS A 354 -15.13 17.96 -18.80
C LYS A 354 -14.19 18.77 -19.66
N SER A 355 -14.69 19.28 -20.78
CA SER A 355 -13.97 20.19 -21.68
C SER A 355 -14.80 21.44 -21.90
N THR A 356 -14.17 22.62 -21.81
CA THR A 356 -14.84 23.91 -22.03
C THR A 356 -13.97 24.77 -22.92
N VAL A 357 -14.59 25.36 -23.94
CA VAL A 357 -14.00 26.36 -24.83
C VAL A 357 -14.73 27.67 -24.58
N GLY A 358 -14.00 28.73 -24.25
CA GLY A 358 -14.56 30.06 -24.05
C GLY A 358 -14.92 30.75 -25.37
N ALA A 359 -15.64 31.86 -25.27
CA ALA A 359 -15.94 32.72 -26.42
C ALA A 359 -14.66 33.11 -27.17
N LEU A 360 -14.74 33.22 -28.50
CA LEU A 360 -13.62 33.54 -29.39
C LEU A 360 -12.47 32.50 -29.39
N GLY A 361 -12.61 31.35 -28.71
CA GLY A 361 -11.56 30.32 -28.62
C GLY A 361 -10.32 30.74 -27.83
N LEU A 362 -10.36 31.89 -27.16
CA LEU A 362 -9.23 32.46 -26.41
C LEU A 362 -8.95 31.73 -25.09
N SER A 363 -9.84 30.85 -24.65
CA SER A 363 -9.61 29.98 -23.49
C SER A 363 -10.10 28.56 -23.73
N SER A 364 -9.33 27.60 -23.23
CA SER A 364 -9.71 26.20 -23.20
C SER A 364 -9.41 25.60 -21.83
N SER A 365 -10.23 24.68 -21.37
CA SER A 365 -9.96 23.87 -20.18
C SER A 365 -10.47 22.46 -20.37
N SER A 366 -9.71 21.49 -19.88
CA SER A 366 -10.11 20.09 -19.82
C SER A 366 -9.77 19.50 -18.44
N LYS A 367 -10.64 18.64 -17.93
CA LYS A 367 -10.48 17.88 -16.69
C LYS A 367 -10.86 16.43 -16.95
N ARG A 368 -10.12 15.50 -16.34
CA ARG A 368 -10.40 14.06 -16.32
C ARG A 368 -10.13 13.54 -14.92
N GLU A 369 -11.11 12.90 -14.33
CA GLU A 369 -11.03 12.27 -13.01
C GLU A 369 -11.46 10.82 -13.15
N GLU A 370 -10.69 9.90 -12.59
CA GLU A 370 -10.98 8.48 -12.59
C GLU A 370 -10.76 7.91 -11.20
N LYS A 371 -11.67 7.05 -10.76
CA LYS A 371 -11.57 6.31 -9.51
C LYS A 371 -11.94 4.86 -9.79
N SER A 372 -11.17 3.93 -9.27
CA SER A 372 -11.44 2.50 -9.37
C SER A 372 -11.20 1.82 -8.03
N SER A 373 -12.03 0.85 -7.67
CA SER A 373 -11.81 -0.01 -6.51
C SER A 373 -12.21 -1.45 -6.80
N VAL A 374 -11.47 -2.40 -6.24
CA VAL A 374 -11.85 -3.82 -6.15
C VAL A 374 -11.76 -4.25 -4.70
N THR A 375 -12.81 -4.89 -4.19
CA THR A 375 -12.86 -5.42 -2.82
C THR A 375 -13.26 -6.88 -2.82
N GLN A 376 -12.59 -7.68 -1.99
CA GLN A 376 -12.89 -9.10 -1.80
C GLN A 376 -14.13 -9.27 -0.92
N VAL A 377 -15.01 -10.21 -1.30
CA VAL A 377 -16.17 -10.67 -0.54
C VAL A 377 -15.91 -12.13 -0.20
N GLY A 378 -15.32 -12.39 0.97
CA GLY A 378 -14.90 -13.74 1.39
C GLY A 378 -16.06 -14.71 1.55
N SER A 379 -15.80 -15.99 1.30
CA SER A 379 -16.72 -17.06 1.74
C SER A 379 -16.59 -17.27 3.24
N THR A 380 -17.68 -17.66 3.91
CA THR A 380 -17.68 -17.96 5.35
C THR A 380 -18.23 -19.35 5.61
N LEU A 381 -17.43 -20.21 6.24
CA LEU A 381 -17.81 -21.55 6.67
C LEU A 381 -17.83 -21.59 8.19
N SER A 382 -18.95 -21.98 8.80
CA SER A 382 -19.09 -22.01 10.26
C SER A 382 -19.86 -23.21 10.80
N GLY A 383 -19.41 -23.75 11.93
CA GLY A 383 -20.07 -24.81 12.69
C GLY A 383 -19.44 -25.01 14.09
N GLU A 384 -19.93 -25.99 14.83
CA GLU A 384 -19.29 -26.46 16.07
C GLU A 384 -17.91 -27.04 15.75
N ASN A 385 -17.88 -28.01 14.84
CA ASN A 385 -16.67 -28.49 14.19
C ASN A 385 -16.77 -28.26 12.69
N VAL A 386 -15.67 -27.89 12.03
CA VAL A 386 -15.60 -27.76 10.57
C VAL A 386 -14.58 -28.74 10.03
N LYS A 387 -15.04 -29.71 9.23
CA LYS A 387 -14.21 -30.71 8.57
C LYS A 387 -14.24 -30.52 7.06
N ILE A 388 -13.08 -30.30 6.46
CA ILE A 388 -12.90 -30.22 5.01
C ILE A 388 -11.98 -31.35 4.58
N SER A 389 -12.46 -32.21 3.68
CA SER A 389 -11.72 -33.37 3.16
C SER A 389 -11.69 -33.34 1.64
N ALA A 390 -10.50 -33.38 1.05
CA ALA A 390 -10.31 -33.45 -0.39
C ALA A 390 -9.47 -34.68 -0.74
N GLY A 391 -9.86 -35.40 -1.78
CA GLY A 391 -9.03 -36.46 -2.35
C GLY A 391 -7.72 -35.92 -2.94
N ASN A 392 -7.72 -34.67 -3.41
CA ASN A 392 -6.56 -33.95 -3.93
C ASN A 392 -6.32 -32.67 -3.11
N ASP A 393 -6.61 -31.48 -3.63
CA ASP A 393 -6.22 -30.20 -3.03
C ASP A 393 -7.36 -29.51 -2.25
N ILE A 394 -7.00 -28.82 -1.17
CA ILE A 394 -7.85 -27.84 -0.47
C ILE A 394 -7.26 -26.45 -0.71
N THR A 395 -8.07 -25.54 -1.27
CA THR A 395 -7.68 -24.13 -1.43
C THR A 395 -8.68 -23.24 -0.70
N ALA A 396 -8.17 -22.34 0.15
CA ALA A 396 -8.93 -21.24 0.73
C ALA A 396 -8.28 -19.92 0.28
N THR A 397 -9.02 -19.03 -0.38
CA THR A 397 -8.50 -17.73 -0.85
C THR A 397 -9.35 -16.60 -0.29
N ALA A 398 -8.74 -15.71 0.50
CA ALA A 398 -9.40 -14.56 1.14
C ALA A 398 -10.76 -14.91 1.78
N SER A 399 -10.81 -16.07 2.45
CA SER A 399 -12.04 -16.66 2.99
C SER A 399 -11.90 -17.03 4.46
N ASN A 400 -13.04 -17.21 5.13
CA ASN A 400 -13.13 -17.43 6.55
C ASN A 400 -13.65 -18.84 6.86
N ILE A 401 -12.94 -19.57 7.72
CA ILE A 401 -13.34 -20.88 8.23
C ILE A 401 -13.30 -20.81 9.76
N PHE A 402 -14.47 -20.92 10.39
CA PHE A 402 -14.65 -20.70 11.83
C PHE A 402 -15.32 -21.89 12.50
N ALA A 403 -14.69 -22.45 13.52
CA ALA A 403 -15.29 -23.47 14.38
C ALA A 403 -15.34 -22.99 15.83
N SER A 404 -16.43 -23.27 16.55
CA SER A 404 -16.44 -23.03 18.00
C SER A 404 -15.56 -24.01 18.75
N ARG A 405 -15.27 -25.17 18.16
CA ARG A 405 -14.40 -26.22 18.69
C ARG A 405 -13.25 -26.48 17.74
N ASN A 406 -13.42 -27.33 16.73
CA ASN A 406 -12.29 -27.84 15.96
C ASN A 406 -12.40 -27.54 14.46
N VAL A 407 -11.28 -27.19 13.83
CA VAL A 407 -11.16 -27.16 12.36
C VAL A 407 -10.20 -28.27 11.91
N GLN A 408 -10.66 -29.09 10.97
CA GLN A 408 -9.86 -30.16 10.36
C GLN A 408 -9.82 -30.00 8.84
N LEU A 409 -8.62 -29.84 8.29
CA LEU A 409 -8.37 -29.80 6.84
C LEU A 409 -7.53 -31.03 6.45
N ASN A 410 -8.05 -31.87 5.57
CA ASN A 410 -7.37 -33.09 5.13
C ASN A 410 -7.31 -33.20 3.60
N ALA A 411 -6.12 -33.09 3.03
CA ALA A 411 -5.82 -33.30 1.62
C ALA A 411 -5.12 -34.66 1.44
N GLU A 412 -5.86 -35.69 1.02
CA GLU A 412 -5.39 -37.08 1.03
C GLU A 412 -4.18 -37.32 0.11
N LYS A 413 -4.14 -36.66 -1.06
CA LYS A 413 -3.08 -36.82 -2.07
C LYS A 413 -2.47 -35.49 -2.52
N GLY A 414 -3.05 -34.36 -2.10
CA GLY A 414 -2.71 -33.04 -2.59
C GLY A 414 -2.13 -32.13 -1.51
N ASN A 415 -2.39 -30.84 -1.69
CA ASN A 415 -1.88 -29.74 -0.90
C ASN A 415 -3.02 -29.04 -0.16
N ILE A 416 -2.67 -28.33 0.91
CA ILE A 416 -3.54 -27.32 1.53
C ILE A 416 -2.92 -25.96 1.23
N LEU A 417 -3.67 -25.08 0.56
CA LEU A 417 -3.26 -23.72 0.24
C LEU A 417 -4.23 -22.71 0.88
N LEU A 418 -3.73 -21.93 1.83
CA LEU A 418 -4.38 -20.75 2.39
C LEU A 418 -3.78 -19.52 1.72
N ASP A 419 -4.45 -19.05 0.67
CA ASP A 419 -3.99 -17.95 -0.16
C ASP A 419 -4.65 -16.63 0.23
N ALA A 420 -3.98 -15.54 -0.15
CA ALA A 420 -4.49 -14.19 -0.02
C ALA A 420 -4.92 -13.62 -1.38
N ALA A 421 -5.94 -12.76 -1.35
CA ALA A 421 -6.29 -11.90 -2.47
C ALA A 421 -6.00 -10.44 -2.12
N GLN A 422 -6.27 -9.51 -3.03
CA GLN A 422 -5.95 -8.09 -2.82
C GLN A 422 -7.16 -7.17 -2.98
N ASN A 423 -7.29 -6.22 -2.06
CA ASN A 423 -8.17 -5.06 -2.21
C ASN A 423 -7.40 -3.94 -2.90
N THR A 424 -7.88 -3.48 -4.05
CA THR A 424 -7.23 -2.40 -4.81
C THR A 424 -8.07 -1.14 -4.80
N GLN A 425 -7.40 0.00 -4.72
CA GLN A 425 -8.02 1.32 -4.91
C GLN A 425 -7.06 2.19 -5.70
N SER A 426 -7.56 2.86 -6.73
CA SER A 426 -6.76 3.81 -7.51
C SER A 426 -7.55 5.07 -7.84
N SER A 427 -6.84 6.19 -7.88
CA SER A 427 -7.38 7.48 -8.31
C SER A 427 -6.44 8.13 -9.33
N TYR A 428 -7.03 8.81 -10.31
CA TYR A 428 -6.30 9.56 -11.32
C TYR A 428 -6.99 10.89 -11.59
N TYR A 429 -6.20 11.95 -11.69
CA TYR A 429 -6.67 13.29 -11.98
C TYR A 429 -5.77 13.96 -13.01
N LYS A 430 -6.36 14.54 -14.06
CA LYS A 430 -5.67 15.37 -15.04
C LYS A 430 -6.47 16.64 -15.31
N SER A 431 -5.83 17.79 -15.21
CA SER A 431 -6.41 19.07 -15.64
C SER A 431 -5.45 19.84 -16.53
N SER A 432 -5.95 20.35 -17.65
CA SER A 432 -5.25 21.25 -18.55
C SER A 432 -6.07 22.52 -18.77
N SER A 433 -5.41 23.68 -18.81
CA SER A 433 -6.07 24.94 -19.16
C SER A 433 -5.12 25.83 -19.96
N SER A 434 -5.62 26.47 -21.01
CA SER A 434 -4.92 27.53 -21.73
C SER A 434 -5.82 28.77 -21.83
N ARG A 435 -5.22 29.96 -21.73
CA ARG A 435 -5.92 31.23 -21.86
C ARG A 435 -5.02 32.23 -22.57
N ALA A 436 -5.61 33.07 -23.42
CA ALA A 436 -5.01 34.22 -24.07
C ALA A 436 -5.88 35.46 -23.81
N GLY A 437 -5.27 36.60 -23.50
CA GLY A 437 -5.93 37.81 -23.02
C GLY A 437 -5.22 38.40 -21.80
N ILE A 438 -5.67 39.54 -21.29
CA ILE A 438 -5.06 40.24 -20.16
C ILE A 438 -5.66 39.71 -18.85
N PHE A 439 -4.86 39.05 -18.01
CA PHE A 439 -5.30 38.48 -16.73
C PHE A 439 -4.40 38.95 -15.58
N GLY A 440 -4.97 39.49 -14.50
CA GLY A 440 -4.24 39.81 -13.27
C GLY A 440 -4.17 38.63 -12.29
N GLY A 441 -3.04 38.48 -11.60
CA GLY A 441 -2.85 37.51 -10.52
C GLY A 441 -1.75 37.93 -9.54
N SER A 442 -1.51 37.14 -8.49
CA SER A 442 -0.52 37.43 -7.43
C SER A 442 0.93 37.53 -7.92
N SER A 443 1.20 37.16 -9.17
CA SER A 443 2.52 37.25 -9.82
C SER A 443 2.58 38.31 -10.92
N GLY A 444 1.52 39.12 -11.14
CA GLY A 444 1.46 40.17 -12.17
C GLY A 444 0.34 39.99 -13.21
N ILE A 445 0.48 40.66 -14.37
CA ILE A 445 -0.44 40.64 -15.51
C ILE A 445 0.07 39.64 -16.56
N SER A 446 -0.70 38.63 -16.94
CA SER A 446 -0.36 37.67 -18.01
C SER A 446 -1.20 37.88 -19.27
N PHE A 447 -0.60 37.66 -20.44
CA PHE A 447 -1.21 37.76 -21.78
C PHE A 447 -1.55 36.39 -22.38
N ALA A 448 -0.75 35.38 -22.03
CA ALA A 448 -1.02 33.99 -22.38
C ALA A 448 -0.56 33.11 -21.22
N SER A 449 -1.37 32.12 -20.84
CA SER A 449 -1.01 31.15 -19.81
C SER A 449 -1.46 29.75 -20.22
N SER A 450 -0.64 28.75 -19.89
CA SER A 450 -0.99 27.34 -19.98
C SER A 450 -0.60 26.64 -18.68
N LYS A 451 -1.48 25.79 -18.18
CA LYS A 451 -1.31 25.01 -16.95
C LYS A 451 -1.75 23.59 -17.20
N GLN A 452 -0.93 22.62 -16.81
CA GLN A 452 -1.26 21.21 -16.80
C GLN A 452 -0.89 20.62 -15.45
N LYS A 453 -1.78 19.82 -14.88
CA LYS A 453 -1.58 19.09 -13.62
C LYS A 453 -2.05 17.66 -13.79
N GLN A 454 -1.26 16.72 -13.30
CA GLN A 454 -1.55 15.29 -13.29
C GLN A 454 -1.24 14.75 -11.90
N LYS A 455 -2.15 13.93 -11.37
CA LYS A 455 -1.99 13.21 -10.11
C LYS A 455 -2.51 11.80 -10.29
N GLY A 456 -1.92 10.86 -9.59
CA GLY A 456 -2.54 9.56 -9.41
C GLY A 456 -1.92 8.85 -8.22
N ASP A 457 -2.75 8.07 -7.55
CA ASP A 457 -2.37 7.25 -6.42
C ASP A 457 -3.10 5.92 -6.49
N GLY A 458 -2.57 4.95 -5.78
CA GLY A 458 -3.23 3.68 -5.60
C GLY A 458 -2.62 2.86 -4.49
N VAL A 459 -3.43 1.98 -3.94
CA VAL A 459 -3.04 1.02 -2.90
C VAL A 459 -3.59 -0.35 -3.28
N SER A 460 -2.81 -1.38 -3.01
CA SER A 460 -3.22 -2.78 -3.04
C SER A 460 -2.92 -3.38 -1.67
N LYS A 461 -3.93 -3.92 -1.00
CA LYS A 461 -3.79 -4.51 0.34
C LYS A 461 -4.07 -6.00 0.33
N ASN A 462 -3.23 -6.77 0.99
CA ASN A 462 -3.37 -8.18 1.23
C ASN A 462 -4.61 -8.48 2.09
N ILE A 463 -5.43 -9.43 1.63
CA ILE A 463 -6.57 -9.99 2.32
C ILE A 463 -6.36 -11.50 2.36
N GLY A 464 -5.77 -11.99 3.45
CA GLY A 464 -5.53 -13.41 3.69
C GLY A 464 -6.79 -14.20 4.03
N SER A 465 -6.66 -15.52 3.98
CA SER A 465 -7.65 -16.42 4.57
C SER A 465 -7.51 -16.45 6.10
N ALA A 466 -8.63 -16.68 6.79
CA ALA A 466 -8.66 -16.76 8.25
C ALA A 466 -9.26 -18.10 8.68
N ILE A 467 -8.45 -18.93 9.34
CA ILE A 467 -8.84 -20.22 9.92
C ILE A 467 -8.81 -20.06 11.44
N MET A 468 -9.97 -20.13 12.10
CA MET A 468 -10.04 -19.98 13.55
C MET A 468 -10.87 -21.10 14.21
N ALA A 469 -10.37 -21.59 15.33
CA ALA A 469 -11.01 -22.62 16.14
C ALA A 469 -10.97 -22.25 17.63
N GLY A 470 -12.05 -22.52 18.36
CA GLY A 470 -12.08 -22.32 19.82
C GLY A 470 -11.26 -23.34 20.60
N GLU A 471 -11.05 -24.54 20.04
CA GLU A 471 -10.20 -25.61 20.56
C GLU A 471 -9.02 -25.83 19.59
N ASP A 472 -9.05 -26.85 18.73
CA ASP A 472 -7.88 -27.26 17.95
C ASP A 472 -8.03 -27.01 16.43
N ILE A 473 -6.90 -26.75 15.77
CA ILE A 473 -6.77 -26.76 14.31
C ILE A 473 -5.83 -27.91 13.92
N THR A 474 -6.28 -28.76 13.00
CA THR A 474 -5.45 -29.82 12.40
C THR A 474 -5.46 -29.69 10.88
N MET A 475 -4.27 -29.62 10.28
CA MET A 475 -4.07 -29.63 8.83
C MET A 475 -3.18 -30.79 8.44
N SER A 476 -3.63 -31.64 7.52
CA SER A 476 -2.89 -32.81 7.04
C SER A 476 -2.87 -32.83 5.52
N ALA A 477 -1.68 -32.84 4.92
CA ALA A 477 -1.50 -32.92 3.48
C ALA A 477 -0.40 -33.94 3.11
N GLN A 478 -0.62 -34.72 2.06
CA GLN A 478 0.40 -35.64 1.54
C GLN A 478 1.58 -34.91 0.87
N HIS A 479 1.35 -33.70 0.36
CA HIS A 479 2.37 -32.86 -0.28
C HIS A 479 2.71 -31.64 0.56
N ASP A 480 2.11 -30.47 0.31
CA ASP A 480 2.48 -29.24 1.01
C ASP A 480 1.31 -28.61 1.77
N VAL A 481 1.63 -27.91 2.87
CA VAL A 481 0.73 -26.95 3.50
C VAL A 481 1.33 -25.55 3.32
N THR A 482 0.65 -24.67 2.60
CA THR A 482 1.12 -23.32 2.30
C THR A 482 0.13 -22.27 2.80
N SER A 483 0.62 -21.29 3.55
CA SER A 483 -0.11 -20.11 4.00
C SER A 483 0.56 -18.86 3.44
N VAL A 484 -0.21 -18.00 2.78
CA VAL A 484 0.26 -16.72 2.22
C VAL A 484 -0.53 -15.59 2.87
N GLY A 485 0.16 -14.75 3.65
CA GLY A 485 -0.41 -13.59 4.34
C GLY A 485 -1.73 -13.86 5.07
N SER A 486 -1.87 -15.07 5.62
CA SER A 486 -3.11 -15.62 6.18
C SER A 486 -2.99 -15.86 7.68
N LEU A 487 -4.13 -16.04 8.35
CA LEU A 487 -4.24 -16.22 9.80
C LEU A 487 -4.71 -17.64 10.13
N ILE A 488 -4.00 -18.31 11.04
CA ILE A 488 -4.36 -19.60 11.64
C ILE A 488 -4.36 -19.39 13.16
N SER A 489 -5.51 -19.54 13.82
CA SER A 489 -5.63 -19.26 15.27
C SER A 489 -6.49 -20.30 16.00
N ALA A 490 -5.90 -20.98 16.98
CA ALA A 490 -6.57 -21.98 17.80
C ALA A 490 -6.57 -21.60 19.28
N GLY A 491 -7.68 -21.83 19.99
CA GLY A 491 -7.75 -21.62 21.43
C GLY A 491 -6.89 -22.61 22.24
N ASN A 492 -6.65 -23.80 21.68
CA ASN A 492 -5.76 -24.83 22.23
C ASN A 492 -4.57 -25.05 21.31
N ASN A 493 -4.62 -26.01 20.39
CA ASN A 493 -3.44 -26.44 19.63
C ASN A 493 -3.58 -26.20 18.14
N VAL A 494 -2.45 -25.88 17.48
CA VAL A 494 -2.34 -25.92 16.02
C VAL A 494 -1.41 -27.06 15.64
N GLN A 495 -1.91 -28.01 14.85
CA GLN A 495 -1.16 -29.14 14.32
C GLN A 495 -1.14 -29.10 12.80
N ILE A 496 0.06 -29.04 12.21
CA ILE A 496 0.25 -29.04 10.75
C ILE A 496 1.16 -30.21 10.38
N GLN A 497 0.66 -31.10 9.54
CA GLN A 497 1.39 -32.27 9.05
C GLN A 497 1.44 -32.25 7.53
N SER A 498 2.65 -32.35 7.00
CA SER A 498 2.93 -32.29 5.58
C SER A 498 3.90 -33.38 5.17
N GLY A 499 3.56 -34.14 4.12
CA GLY A 499 4.46 -35.15 3.57
C GLY A 499 5.70 -34.57 2.86
N ARG A 500 5.69 -33.27 2.53
CA ARG A 500 6.80 -32.57 1.90
C ARG A 500 7.11 -31.26 2.63
N ASP A 501 6.47 -30.13 2.29
CA ASP A 501 6.84 -28.84 2.87
C ASP A 501 5.71 -28.15 3.66
N VAL A 502 6.09 -27.32 4.63
CA VAL A 502 5.20 -26.33 5.24
C VAL A 502 5.74 -24.94 4.94
N ASN A 503 4.96 -24.11 4.26
CA ASN A 503 5.38 -22.77 3.83
C ASN A 503 4.49 -21.70 4.48
N LEU A 504 5.07 -20.87 5.34
CA LEU A 504 4.46 -19.67 5.91
C LEU A 504 5.07 -18.45 5.24
N LEU A 505 4.37 -17.91 4.25
CA LEU A 505 4.83 -16.87 3.35
C LEU A 505 4.06 -15.55 3.60
N PRO A 506 4.67 -14.40 3.29
CA PRO A 506 3.97 -13.13 3.38
C PRO A 506 3.17 -12.88 2.10
N GLY A 507 2.01 -12.23 2.25
CA GLY A 507 1.39 -11.46 1.18
C GLY A 507 2.10 -10.11 0.97
N ASN A 508 1.58 -9.26 0.10
CA ASN A 508 2.24 -7.99 -0.23
C ASN A 508 1.26 -6.81 -0.29
N ASP A 509 1.55 -5.79 0.51
CA ASP A 509 0.87 -4.50 0.49
C ASP A 509 1.66 -3.54 -0.39
N THR A 510 1.04 -2.94 -1.40
CA THR A 510 1.71 -1.98 -2.29
C THR A 510 0.99 -0.64 -2.32
N SER A 511 1.75 0.43 -2.46
CA SER A 511 1.20 1.76 -2.70
C SER A 511 2.06 2.54 -3.68
N TYR A 512 1.42 3.39 -4.48
CA TYR A 512 2.09 4.36 -5.32
C TYR A 512 1.38 5.71 -5.27
N ALA A 513 2.14 6.78 -5.45
CA ALA A 513 1.61 8.12 -5.64
C ALA A 513 2.52 8.90 -6.60
N PHE A 514 1.93 9.66 -7.51
CA PHE A 514 2.65 10.60 -8.35
C PHE A 514 1.90 11.91 -8.52
N GLU A 515 2.65 13.01 -8.61
CA GLU A 515 2.14 14.32 -8.97
C GLU A 515 3.07 14.96 -10.01
N SER A 516 2.52 15.60 -11.03
CA SER A 516 3.27 16.37 -12.02
C SER A 516 2.50 17.62 -12.39
N SER A 517 3.21 18.74 -12.52
CA SER A 517 2.62 20.01 -12.93
C SER A 517 3.55 20.78 -13.86
N LYS A 518 2.97 21.42 -14.87
CA LYS A 518 3.66 22.32 -15.80
C LYS A 518 2.85 23.60 -15.93
N LYS A 519 3.50 24.74 -15.74
CA LYS A 519 2.92 26.08 -15.87
C LYS A 519 3.80 26.87 -16.85
N SER A 520 3.22 27.49 -17.85
CA SER A 520 3.93 28.39 -18.77
C SER A 520 3.12 29.68 -18.97
N GLU A 521 3.75 30.83 -18.81
CA GLU A 521 3.11 32.14 -18.86
C GLU A 521 3.94 33.12 -19.70
N VAL A 522 3.25 34.01 -20.41
CA VAL A 522 3.82 35.20 -21.06
C VAL A 522 3.11 36.39 -20.45
N GLY A 523 3.84 37.33 -19.85
CA GLY A 523 3.23 38.43 -19.11
C GLY A 523 4.20 39.44 -18.53
N ILE A 524 3.64 40.49 -17.94
CA ILE A 524 4.29 41.45 -17.05
C ILE A 524 4.13 40.93 -15.60
N GLY A 525 5.12 40.19 -15.12
CA GLY A 525 5.22 39.79 -13.72
C GLY A 525 5.51 40.98 -12.80
N ALA A 526 5.00 40.95 -11.57
CA ALA A 526 5.39 41.90 -10.52
C ALA A 526 5.68 41.10 -9.24
N ALA A 527 6.86 41.29 -8.65
CA ALA A 527 7.25 40.66 -7.39
C ALA A 527 7.57 41.74 -6.35
N LEU A 528 6.89 41.69 -5.21
CA LEU A 528 7.19 42.52 -4.05
C LEU A 528 7.87 41.64 -3.00
N SER A 529 9.12 41.93 -2.65
CA SER A 529 9.83 41.33 -1.52
C SER A 529 10.01 42.38 -0.42
N SER A 530 10.44 41.95 0.77
CA SER A 530 10.85 42.85 1.86
C SER A 530 12.02 43.77 1.49
N SER A 531 12.66 43.56 0.34
CA SER A 531 13.86 44.23 -0.14
C SER A 531 13.68 45.03 -1.45
N GLY A 532 12.47 45.08 -2.02
CA GLY A 532 12.19 45.87 -3.23
C GLY A 532 11.00 45.37 -4.05
N ALA A 533 10.66 46.10 -5.11
CA ALA A 533 9.63 45.74 -6.08
C ALA A 533 10.27 45.49 -7.46
N SER A 534 9.93 44.41 -8.15
CA SER A 534 10.37 44.15 -9.52
C SER A 534 9.21 43.90 -10.47
N LEU A 535 9.36 44.29 -11.73
CA LEU A 535 8.38 44.24 -12.81
C LEU A 535 9.00 43.57 -14.04
N SER A 536 8.60 42.36 -14.42
CA SER A 536 9.23 41.58 -15.50
C SER A 536 8.30 41.25 -16.67
N LEU A 537 8.58 41.70 -17.89
CA LEU A 537 7.90 41.27 -19.12
C LEU A 537 8.62 40.07 -19.76
N GLY A 538 8.01 38.87 -19.81
CA GLY A 538 8.69 37.72 -20.40
C GLY A 538 7.91 36.42 -20.45
N TYR A 539 8.56 35.38 -20.99
CA TYR A 539 8.14 33.98 -20.94
C TYR A 539 8.74 33.28 -19.72
N GLN A 540 7.91 32.63 -18.91
CA GLN A 540 8.32 31.82 -17.76
C GLN A 540 7.65 30.45 -17.81
N SER A 541 8.41 29.38 -17.59
CA SER A 541 7.91 27.99 -17.60
C SER A 541 8.51 27.20 -16.45
N THR A 542 7.64 26.66 -15.59
CA THR A 542 8.01 25.81 -14.45
C THR A 542 7.36 24.45 -14.62
N ALA A 543 8.15 23.38 -14.58
CA ALA A 543 7.69 22.01 -14.60
C ALA A 543 8.27 21.24 -13.41
N LYS A 544 7.45 20.54 -12.65
CA LYS A 544 7.87 19.75 -11.49
C LYS A 544 7.08 18.45 -11.39
N GLY A 545 7.67 17.42 -10.80
CA GLY A 545 6.94 16.21 -10.45
C GLY A 545 7.61 15.39 -9.36
N SER A 546 6.82 14.52 -8.73
CA SER A 546 7.25 13.58 -7.70
C SER A 546 6.58 12.21 -7.92
N LYS A 547 7.26 11.15 -7.51
CA LYS A 547 6.75 9.77 -7.49
C LYS A 547 7.22 9.08 -6.21
N GLN A 548 6.32 8.38 -5.54
CA GLN A 548 6.58 7.57 -4.36
C GLN A 548 6.01 6.17 -4.60
N ASN A 549 6.75 5.12 -4.26
CA ASN A 549 6.24 3.75 -4.23
C ASN A 549 6.69 3.08 -2.93
N ALA A 550 5.84 2.23 -2.37
CA ALA A 550 6.18 1.36 -1.25
C ALA A 550 5.61 -0.04 -1.49
N ALA A 551 6.36 -1.06 -1.06
CA ALA A 551 5.89 -2.45 -0.97
C ALA A 551 6.28 -2.99 0.42
N GLN A 552 5.33 -3.61 1.12
CA GLN A 552 5.47 -4.10 2.50
C GLN A 552 4.98 -5.54 2.59
N ASN A 553 5.69 -6.37 3.35
CA ASN A 553 5.32 -7.74 3.60
C ASN A 553 4.12 -7.81 4.55
N ALA A 554 3.08 -8.56 4.17
CA ALA A 554 1.95 -8.90 5.03
C ALA A 554 2.10 -10.36 5.48
N GLY A 555 2.81 -10.58 6.58
CA GLY A 555 3.19 -11.91 7.08
C GLY A 555 2.00 -12.84 7.38
N SER A 556 2.23 -14.16 7.25
CA SER A 556 1.31 -15.15 7.83
C SER A 556 1.45 -15.16 9.35
N LEU A 557 0.35 -15.42 10.06
CA LEU A 557 0.32 -15.53 11.52
C LEU A 557 -0.28 -16.88 11.94
N VAL A 558 0.45 -17.63 12.75
CA VAL A 558 -0.01 -18.86 13.40
C VAL A 558 -0.01 -18.66 14.91
N GLN A 559 -1.17 -18.85 15.56
CA GLN A 559 -1.32 -18.65 16.99
C GLN A 559 -2.04 -19.82 17.66
N ALA A 560 -1.55 -20.24 18.83
CA ALA A 560 -2.16 -21.28 19.65
C ALA A 560 -2.21 -20.87 21.12
N GLY A 561 -3.33 -21.13 21.80
CA GLY A 561 -3.46 -20.90 23.25
C GLY A 561 -2.75 -21.95 24.12
N ASN A 562 -2.31 -23.07 23.55
CA ASN A 562 -1.41 -24.05 24.15
C ASN A 562 -0.20 -24.24 23.22
N ASP A 563 -0.25 -25.24 22.32
CA ASP A 563 0.93 -25.72 21.61
C ASP A 563 0.80 -25.57 20.09
N ILE A 564 1.92 -25.27 19.43
CA ILE A 564 2.06 -25.38 17.96
C ILE A 564 2.95 -26.57 17.65
N SER A 565 2.47 -27.51 16.83
CA SER A 565 3.25 -28.63 16.32
C SER A 565 3.22 -28.66 14.80
N ILE A 566 4.41 -28.60 14.17
CA ILE A 566 4.56 -28.64 12.71
C ILE A 566 5.53 -29.76 12.34
N THR A 567 5.05 -30.70 11.52
CA THR A 567 5.86 -31.80 10.98
C THR A 567 5.88 -31.72 9.46
N ALA A 568 7.07 -31.64 8.88
CA ALA A 568 7.28 -31.62 7.43
C ALA A 568 8.23 -32.75 7.01
N GLY A 569 7.85 -33.54 6.00
CA GLY A 569 8.71 -34.60 5.44
C GLY A 569 10.00 -34.07 4.81
N ARG A 570 10.06 -32.77 4.49
CA ARG A 570 11.19 -32.09 3.88
C ARG A 570 11.50 -30.77 4.56
N ASP A 571 10.82 -29.67 4.23
CA ASP A 571 11.20 -28.35 4.75
C ASP A 571 10.06 -27.60 5.47
N ILE A 572 10.42 -26.81 6.48
CA ILE A 572 9.57 -25.72 6.98
C ILE A 572 10.18 -24.40 6.52
N ASN A 573 9.43 -23.61 5.76
CA ASN A 573 9.85 -22.30 5.27
C ASN A 573 8.98 -21.21 5.87
N GLN A 574 9.55 -20.35 6.72
CA GLN A 574 8.90 -19.20 7.33
C GLN A 574 9.57 -17.92 6.83
N ILE A 575 8.84 -17.07 6.11
CA ILE A 575 9.38 -15.84 5.52
C ILE A 575 8.51 -14.66 5.97
N ALA A 576 9.12 -13.65 6.58
CA ALA A 576 8.44 -12.48 7.17
C ALA A 576 7.11 -12.83 7.87
N SER A 577 7.08 -13.92 8.62
CA SER A 577 5.87 -14.51 9.21
C SER A 577 6.05 -14.76 10.71
N HIS A 578 4.95 -14.93 11.43
CA HIS A 578 4.93 -14.98 12.89
C HIS A 578 4.27 -16.26 13.41
N MET A 579 4.87 -16.87 14.43
CA MET A 579 4.31 -18.00 15.18
C MET A 579 4.32 -17.69 16.68
N GLU A 580 3.21 -17.97 17.37
CA GLU A 580 3.08 -17.71 18.81
C GLU A 580 2.27 -18.82 19.49
N ALA A 581 2.88 -19.50 20.45
CA ALA A 581 2.22 -20.48 21.32
C ALA A 581 2.32 -20.01 22.77
N ALA A 582 1.23 -20.08 23.54
CA ALA A 582 1.29 -19.72 24.96
C ALA A 582 2.06 -20.74 25.81
N ARG A 583 2.28 -21.95 25.30
CA ARG A 583 3.07 -23.00 25.92
C ARG A 583 4.21 -23.42 24.98
N ASP A 584 4.04 -24.48 24.20
CA ASP A 584 5.17 -25.11 23.52
C ASP A 584 5.11 -24.94 22.00
N VAL A 585 6.28 -24.87 21.36
CA VAL A 585 6.40 -24.97 19.91
C VAL A 585 7.30 -26.15 19.56
N ASN A 586 6.79 -27.11 18.79
CA ASN A 586 7.54 -28.26 18.30
C ASN A 586 7.60 -28.25 16.76
N LEU A 587 8.79 -28.17 16.20
CA LEU A 587 9.04 -28.20 14.76
C LEU A 587 9.90 -29.42 14.42
N ASN A 588 9.40 -30.27 13.51
CA ASN A 588 10.11 -31.45 13.06
C ASN A 588 10.19 -31.47 11.53
N THR A 589 11.41 -31.45 10.97
CA THR A 589 11.63 -31.48 9.52
C THR A 589 12.55 -32.62 9.12
N GLY A 590 12.23 -33.26 7.98
CA GLY A 590 13.10 -34.27 7.38
C GLY A 590 14.39 -33.69 6.79
N ARG A 591 14.43 -32.38 6.51
CA ARG A 591 15.56 -31.71 5.85
C ARG A 591 15.87 -30.36 6.48
N ASP A 592 15.18 -29.29 6.10
CA ASP A 592 15.57 -27.93 6.54
C ASP A 592 14.45 -27.19 7.25
N TRP A 593 14.81 -26.40 8.27
CA TRP A 593 13.97 -25.32 8.76
C TRP A 593 14.59 -23.97 8.37
N ASN A 594 13.90 -23.23 7.51
CA ASN A 594 14.32 -21.93 6.99
C ASN A 594 13.41 -20.83 7.55
N MET A 595 13.92 -20.01 8.44
CA MET A 595 13.27 -18.83 8.99
C MET A 595 13.97 -17.58 8.45
N LEU A 596 13.41 -17.03 7.37
CA LEU A 596 14.03 -15.96 6.58
C LEU A 596 13.34 -14.61 6.79
N ALA A 597 14.08 -13.53 6.56
CA ALA A 597 13.53 -12.19 6.51
C ALA A 597 12.98 -11.86 5.11
N GLY A 598 11.79 -11.25 5.05
CA GLY A 598 11.30 -10.60 3.83
C GLY A 598 11.93 -9.22 3.65
N GLN A 599 11.65 -8.54 2.55
CA GLN A 599 12.19 -7.20 2.27
C GLN A 599 11.06 -6.23 1.98
N ASP A 600 10.95 -5.18 2.80
CA ASP A 600 10.09 -4.03 2.56
C ASP A 600 10.86 -3.01 1.74
N SER A 601 10.24 -2.47 0.69
CA SER A 601 10.91 -1.52 -0.21
C SER A 601 10.17 -0.19 -0.27
N GLN A 602 10.94 0.89 -0.33
CA GLN A 602 10.43 2.24 -0.52
C GLN A 602 11.27 2.97 -1.55
N SER A 603 10.63 3.75 -2.41
CA SER A 603 11.32 4.59 -3.39
C SER A 603 10.62 5.93 -3.55
N ALA A 604 11.39 7.00 -3.60
CA ALA A 604 10.89 8.35 -3.84
C ALA A 604 11.76 9.04 -4.89
N SER A 605 11.14 9.78 -5.80
CA SER A 605 11.85 10.62 -6.75
C SER A 605 11.13 11.93 -6.95
N ALA A 606 11.88 13.00 -7.18
CA ALA A 606 11.37 14.32 -7.48
C ALA A 606 12.25 15.01 -8.53
N TRP A 607 11.64 15.84 -9.35
CA TRP A 607 12.33 16.65 -10.33
C TRP A 607 11.68 18.03 -10.50
N ARG A 608 12.49 19.03 -10.85
CA ARG A 608 12.07 20.40 -11.13
C ARG A 608 12.84 20.96 -12.32
N LYS A 609 12.18 21.74 -13.16
CA LYS A 609 12.77 22.46 -14.29
C LYS A 609 12.13 23.84 -14.41
N ASP A 610 12.94 24.89 -14.33
CA ASP A 610 12.50 26.27 -14.55
C ASP A 610 13.18 26.85 -15.79
N VAL A 611 12.44 27.63 -16.58
CA VAL A 611 12.90 28.35 -17.76
C VAL A 611 12.32 29.76 -17.70
N GLN A 612 13.15 30.78 -17.86
CA GLN A 612 12.73 32.19 -17.88
C GLN A 612 13.42 32.90 -19.04
N ALA A 613 12.73 33.81 -19.71
CA ALA A 613 13.29 34.70 -20.74
C ALA A 613 12.48 35.99 -20.76
N GLY A 614 13.08 37.16 -20.55
CA GLY A 614 12.33 38.41 -20.52
C GLY A 614 13.12 39.65 -20.13
N ILE A 615 12.41 40.78 -20.08
CA ILE A 615 12.87 42.10 -19.64
C ILE A 615 12.42 42.32 -18.19
N THR A 616 13.28 42.64 -17.22
CA THR A 616 12.92 42.88 -15.81
C THR A 616 13.34 44.26 -15.34
N LEU A 617 12.41 45.03 -14.79
CA LEU A 617 12.63 46.33 -14.14
C LEU A 617 12.55 46.17 -12.62
N SER A 618 13.66 46.21 -11.91
CA SER A 618 13.73 46.17 -10.44
C SER A 618 13.90 47.56 -9.81
N LEU A 619 13.14 47.84 -8.76
CA LEU A 619 13.19 49.02 -7.92
C LEU A 619 13.65 48.59 -6.52
N GLN A 620 14.86 49.01 -6.14
CA GLN A 620 15.39 48.75 -4.80
C GLN A 620 15.02 49.94 -3.91
N GLN A 621 14.20 49.73 -2.87
CA GLN A 621 13.90 50.75 -1.86
C GLN A 621 14.11 50.19 -0.45
N ASN A 622 14.81 50.95 0.40
CA ASN A 622 14.77 50.77 1.85
C ASN A 622 13.45 51.37 2.36
N VAL A 623 12.37 50.58 2.33
CA VAL A 623 11.10 51.00 2.93
C VAL A 623 11.04 50.50 4.36
N SER A 624 11.43 51.33 5.32
CA SER A 624 11.01 51.14 6.71
C SER A 624 9.51 51.43 6.79
N SER A 625 8.74 50.36 7.07
CA SER A 625 7.36 50.40 7.57
C SER A 625 6.34 51.24 6.77
N ALA A 626 5.92 50.78 5.57
CA ALA A 626 4.62 51.12 4.96
C ALA A 626 4.26 50.25 3.73
N VAL A 627 4.05 48.93 3.90
CA VAL A 627 3.56 48.05 2.79
C VAL A 627 2.50 47.06 3.27
N GLN A 628 1.47 47.54 3.96
CA GLN A 628 0.26 46.74 4.24
C GLN A 628 -1.00 47.23 3.51
N ALA A 629 -0.93 48.32 2.72
CA ALA A 629 -2.12 48.90 2.06
C ALA A 629 -2.26 48.60 0.55
N VAL A 630 -1.34 47.87 -0.08
CA VAL A 630 -1.40 47.54 -1.54
C VAL A 630 -1.62 46.03 -1.80
N ALA A 631 -1.39 45.17 -0.81
CA ALA A 631 -1.61 43.73 -0.93
C ALA A 631 -3.10 43.33 -0.91
N ASP A 632 -4.01 44.21 -0.47
CA ASP A 632 -5.47 43.94 -0.39
C ASP A 632 -6.29 44.49 -1.59
N LEU A 633 -5.64 45.12 -2.57
CA LEU A 633 -6.35 45.65 -3.75
C LEU A 633 -6.99 44.56 -4.66
N PRO A 634 -6.55 43.29 -4.72
CA PRO A 634 -7.24 42.27 -5.51
C PRO A 634 -8.57 41.80 -4.91
N GLN A 635 -8.91 42.12 -3.65
CA GLN A 635 -10.12 41.63 -2.99
C GLN A 635 -11.26 42.65 -2.90
N ALA A 636 -11.00 43.95 -3.07
CA ALA A 636 -12.05 44.99 -3.06
C ALA A 636 -12.78 45.20 -4.41
N MET A 637 -12.46 44.43 -5.45
CA MET A 637 -13.13 44.47 -6.76
C MET A 637 -13.81 43.14 -7.15
N GLY A 638 -13.94 42.20 -6.20
CA GLY A 638 -14.57 40.89 -6.41
C GLY A 638 -16.05 40.80 -6.00
N SER A 639 -16.62 41.82 -5.36
CA SER A 639 -17.99 41.81 -4.83
C SER A 639 -18.79 43.03 -5.34
N GLY A 640 -19.18 42.97 -6.61
CA GLY A 640 -20.11 43.92 -7.22
C GLY A 640 -21.20 43.19 -7.98
N GLN A 641 -22.15 42.61 -7.26
CA GLN A 641 -23.34 42.00 -7.83
C GLN A 641 -24.36 43.10 -8.14
N GLY A 642 -24.63 43.32 -9.44
CA GLY A 642 -25.93 43.80 -9.93
C GLY A 642 -26.08 45.31 -10.20
N GLY A 643 -26.52 45.62 -11.43
CA GLY A 643 -27.33 46.82 -11.72
C GLY A 643 -26.90 47.65 -12.94
N LEU A 644 -27.51 47.36 -14.10
CA LEU A 644 -27.92 48.29 -15.17
C LEU A 644 -26.90 49.41 -15.52
N GLY A 645 -26.10 49.30 -16.58
CA GLY A 645 -26.53 49.69 -17.93
C GLY A 645 -25.77 50.95 -18.41
N TYR A 646 -25.10 50.84 -19.56
CA TYR A 646 -24.63 51.91 -20.46
C TYR A 646 -24.09 53.22 -19.86
N GLN A 647 -22.75 53.40 -19.93
CA GLN A 647 -22.06 54.50 -20.63
C GLN A 647 -20.64 54.70 -20.08
N GLY A 648 -19.68 54.88 -21.00
CA GLY A 648 -18.55 55.78 -20.75
C GLY A 648 -17.32 55.19 -20.07
N VAL A 649 -16.32 54.91 -20.90
CA VAL A 649 -14.91 55.28 -20.68
C VAL A 649 -14.69 56.21 -19.47
N THR A 650 -14.06 55.70 -18.41
CA THR A 650 -12.98 56.30 -17.60
C THR A 650 -12.94 55.64 -16.22
N ALA A 651 -12.06 54.66 -16.04
CA ALA A 651 -11.56 54.29 -14.72
C ALA A 651 -10.06 54.61 -14.67
N ALA A 652 -9.76 55.90 -14.86
CA ALA A 652 -8.43 56.49 -14.73
C ALA A 652 -8.36 57.57 -13.62
N SER A 653 -9.35 57.69 -12.71
CA SER A 653 -9.40 58.88 -11.85
C SER A 653 -10.07 58.73 -10.47
N ALA A 654 -10.04 57.55 -9.84
CA ALA A 654 -10.51 57.41 -8.45
C ALA A 654 -9.52 56.69 -7.50
N GLY A 655 -8.24 56.64 -7.88
CA GLY A 655 -7.12 56.22 -7.02
C GLY A 655 -6.01 57.27 -6.92
N LEU A 656 -6.33 58.55 -7.18
CA LEU A 656 -5.35 59.64 -7.27
C LEU A 656 -5.61 60.77 -6.25
N LYS A 657 -6.18 60.45 -5.08
CA LYS A 657 -6.39 61.43 -3.99
C LYS A 657 -5.72 61.08 -2.65
N ALA A 658 -4.95 60.00 -2.58
CA ALA A 658 -4.15 59.63 -1.41
C ALA A 658 -2.63 59.62 -1.69
N VAL A 659 -2.18 60.45 -2.64
CA VAL A 659 -0.75 60.59 -3.02
C VAL A 659 -0.22 62.01 -2.77
N THR A 660 -1.05 62.95 -2.31
CA THR A 660 -0.67 64.37 -2.18
C THR A 660 -0.18 64.82 -0.80
N SER A 661 -0.15 63.98 0.24
CA SER A 661 0.43 64.36 1.56
C SER A 661 1.81 63.74 1.84
N VAL A 662 2.37 62.99 0.90
CA VAL A 662 3.74 62.43 0.97
C VAL A 662 4.73 63.24 0.12
N TYR A 663 4.28 64.39 -0.40
CA TYR A 663 4.96 65.15 -1.44
C TYR A 663 6.17 66.01 -1.00
N ASN A 664 6.53 66.04 0.30
CA ASN A 664 7.60 66.92 0.80
C ASN A 664 8.70 66.25 1.64
N SER A 665 8.82 64.90 1.67
CA SER A 665 9.83 64.26 2.54
C SER A 665 10.49 62.99 1.99
N ILE A 666 10.33 62.63 0.71
CA ILE A 666 10.90 61.39 0.16
C ILE A 666 11.69 61.65 -1.14
N PHE A 667 12.80 62.36 -1.03
CA PHE A 667 13.87 62.30 -2.03
C PHE A 667 15.17 61.83 -1.36
N GLN A 668 15.23 60.53 -1.06
CA GLN A 668 16.50 59.81 -1.01
C GLN A 668 16.49 58.74 -2.10
N VAL A 669 17.27 59.03 -3.14
CA VAL A 669 17.87 58.17 -4.18
C VAL A 669 17.31 56.74 -4.31
N VAL A 670 16.61 56.48 -5.42
CA VAL A 670 16.07 55.16 -5.80
C VAL A 670 16.86 54.64 -7.00
N SER A 671 17.50 53.48 -6.89
CA SER A 671 18.13 52.80 -8.04
C SER A 671 17.09 51.96 -8.78
N ALA A 672 16.89 52.22 -10.07
CA ALA A 672 16.06 51.43 -10.97
C ALA A 672 16.94 50.66 -11.97
N SER A 673 16.74 49.35 -12.10
CA SER A 673 17.51 48.51 -13.03
C SER A 673 16.60 47.78 -14.01
N LEU A 674 16.86 47.96 -15.31
CA LEU A 674 16.19 47.32 -16.45
C LEU A 674 17.09 46.24 -17.05
N SER A 675 16.71 44.97 -17.00
CA SER A 675 17.50 43.86 -17.53
C SER A 675 16.78 43.07 -18.62
N VAL A 676 17.52 42.40 -19.51
CA VAL A 676 17.03 41.51 -20.55
C VAL A 676 17.86 40.21 -20.51
N GLY A 677 17.26 39.07 -20.23
CA GLY A 677 18.02 37.82 -20.09
C GLY A 677 17.18 36.55 -20.12
N GLY A 678 17.85 35.41 -20.22
CA GLY A 678 17.26 34.08 -20.15
C GLY A 678 17.99 33.14 -19.18
N SER A 679 17.26 32.26 -18.52
CA SER A 679 17.81 31.27 -17.58
C SER A 679 17.08 29.93 -17.66
N THR A 680 17.81 28.83 -17.46
CA THR A 680 17.30 27.47 -17.30
C THR A 680 17.89 26.84 -16.04
N SER A 681 17.07 26.14 -15.25
CA SER A 681 17.50 25.33 -14.11
C SER A 681 16.84 23.94 -14.16
N ARG A 682 17.55 22.90 -13.69
CA ARG A 682 17.07 21.53 -13.56
C ARG A 682 17.56 20.94 -12.24
N GLN A 683 16.66 20.32 -11.49
CA GLN A 683 16.97 19.60 -10.24
C GLN A 683 16.32 18.22 -10.29
N LYS A 684 17.03 17.18 -9.84
CA LYS A 684 16.52 15.82 -9.67
C LYS A 684 17.06 15.21 -8.38
N SER A 685 16.19 14.55 -7.64
CA SER A 685 16.50 13.79 -6.42
C SER A 685 15.79 12.43 -6.46
N SER A 686 16.50 11.36 -6.12
CA SER A 686 15.91 10.03 -5.97
C SER A 686 16.48 9.34 -4.74
N SER A 687 15.63 8.65 -3.98
CA SER A 687 16.00 7.78 -2.87
C SER A 687 15.29 6.43 -2.99
N SER A 688 15.96 5.38 -2.55
CA SER A 688 15.39 4.05 -2.40
C SER A 688 15.96 3.37 -1.15
N SER A 689 15.13 2.61 -0.46
CA SER A 689 15.53 1.81 0.69
C SER A 689 14.88 0.42 0.64
N SER A 690 15.61 -0.59 1.09
CA SER A 690 15.12 -1.95 1.34
C SER A 690 15.40 -2.31 2.80
N THR A 691 14.38 -2.66 3.57
CA THR A 691 14.51 -3.00 4.98
C THR A 691 14.01 -4.42 5.22
N ALA A 692 14.80 -5.21 5.94
CA ALA A 692 14.46 -6.56 6.32
C ALA A 692 13.23 -6.57 7.25
N SER A 693 12.26 -7.43 6.92
CA SER A 693 11.09 -7.74 7.73
C SER A 693 11.29 -9.15 8.30
N PRO A 694 11.82 -9.28 9.54
CA PRO A 694 12.21 -10.57 10.09
C PRO A 694 11.01 -11.42 10.49
N SER A 695 11.18 -12.73 10.39
CA SER A 695 10.23 -13.69 10.96
C SER A 695 10.34 -13.73 12.49
N THR A 696 9.27 -14.14 13.19
CA THR A 696 9.31 -14.37 14.65
C THR A 696 8.69 -15.70 15.05
N LEU A 697 9.22 -16.31 16.10
CA LEU A 697 8.69 -17.51 16.73
C LEU A 697 8.79 -17.34 18.25
N LEU A 698 7.66 -17.39 18.93
CA LEU A 698 7.55 -17.23 20.38
C LEU A 698 6.86 -18.44 21.01
N ALA A 699 7.50 -19.04 21.99
CA ALA A 699 6.93 -20.06 22.86
C ALA A 699 6.87 -19.53 24.30
N GLY A 700 5.70 -19.58 24.94
CA GLY A 700 5.54 -19.13 26.32
C GLY A 700 6.25 -20.02 27.34
N ARG A 701 6.55 -21.27 26.97
CA ARG A 701 7.29 -22.25 27.78
C ARG A 701 8.45 -22.83 26.98
N ASP A 702 8.26 -23.94 26.25
CA ASP A 702 9.39 -24.67 25.64
C ASP A 702 9.38 -24.61 24.11
N LEU A 703 10.55 -24.58 23.49
CA LEU A 703 10.71 -24.66 22.04
C LEU A 703 11.62 -25.81 21.66
N GLU A 704 11.13 -26.72 20.83
CA GLU A 704 11.94 -27.78 20.23
C GLU A 704 11.88 -27.68 18.72
N ALA A 705 13.03 -27.59 18.06
CA ALA A 705 13.14 -27.64 16.61
C ALA A 705 14.22 -28.63 16.18
N VAL A 706 13.81 -29.68 15.47
CA VAL A 706 14.70 -30.73 14.96
C VAL A 706 14.62 -30.78 13.44
N SER A 707 15.79 -30.75 12.80
CA SER A 707 15.94 -30.75 11.35
C SER A 707 16.93 -31.82 10.90
N GLY A 708 16.54 -32.67 9.95
CA GLY A 708 17.43 -33.73 9.43
C GLY A 708 18.71 -33.22 8.75
N ARG A 709 18.74 -31.94 8.34
CA ARG A 709 19.86 -31.27 7.69
C ARG A 709 20.15 -29.91 8.32
N ASP A 710 19.55 -28.80 7.86
CA ASP A 710 19.97 -27.47 8.32
C ASP A 710 18.85 -26.70 9.04
N ILE A 711 19.22 -25.94 10.07
CA ILE A 711 18.36 -24.89 10.63
C ILE A 711 18.97 -23.54 10.23
N THR A 712 18.20 -22.66 9.58
CA THR A 712 18.64 -21.32 9.19
C THR A 712 17.68 -20.26 9.71
N ILE A 713 18.19 -19.33 10.51
CA ILE A 713 17.48 -18.18 11.08
C ILE A 713 18.16 -16.90 10.58
N GLU A 714 17.53 -16.19 9.64
CA GLU A 714 18.04 -14.94 9.07
C GLU A 714 17.26 -13.73 9.60
N GLY A 715 17.92 -12.88 10.40
CA GLY A 715 17.36 -11.71 11.09
C GLY A 715 16.22 -12.04 12.08
N GLY A 716 15.85 -13.31 12.18
CA GLY A 716 14.69 -13.78 12.91
C GLY A 716 14.82 -13.65 14.42
N ARG A 717 13.67 -13.62 15.09
CA ARG A 717 13.58 -13.63 16.55
C ARG A 717 12.91 -14.92 17.02
N VAL A 718 13.66 -15.77 17.70
CA VAL A 718 13.21 -17.05 18.26
C VAL A 718 13.34 -16.99 19.77
N GLN A 719 12.24 -17.15 20.51
CA GLN A 719 12.25 -17.07 21.96
C GLN A 719 11.40 -18.14 22.65
N ALA A 720 11.93 -18.69 23.74
CA ALA A 720 11.22 -19.59 24.64
C ALA A 720 11.22 -19.01 26.07
N GLY A 721 10.10 -19.12 26.77
CA GLY A 721 9.97 -18.66 28.16
C GLY A 721 10.77 -19.48 29.17
N HIS A 722 11.00 -20.76 28.87
CA HIS A 722 11.78 -21.72 29.66
C HIS A 722 12.90 -22.30 28.79
N ASP A 723 12.70 -23.49 28.23
CA ASP A 723 13.77 -24.26 27.62
C ASP A 723 13.67 -24.21 26.09
N MET A 724 14.82 -24.23 25.42
CA MET A 724 14.91 -24.23 23.96
C MET A 724 15.92 -25.26 23.48
N ALA A 725 15.51 -26.13 22.56
CA ALA A 725 16.36 -27.10 21.90
C ALA A 725 16.35 -26.91 20.38
N LEU A 726 17.52 -26.63 19.80
CA LEU A 726 17.72 -26.49 18.35
C LEU A 726 18.66 -27.58 17.83
N GLY A 727 18.14 -28.58 17.12
CA GLY A 727 18.92 -29.70 16.60
C GLY A 727 19.00 -29.75 15.07
N ALA A 728 20.17 -29.49 14.51
CA ALA A 728 20.44 -29.60 13.08
C ALA A 728 21.33 -30.83 12.77
N GLY A 729 20.86 -31.72 11.89
CA GLY A 729 21.65 -32.89 11.45
C GLY A 729 22.94 -32.53 10.70
N ARG A 730 23.05 -31.29 10.20
CA ARG A 730 24.21 -30.74 9.49
C ARG A 730 24.56 -29.36 10.01
N ASP A 731 23.96 -28.27 9.53
CA ASP A 731 24.39 -26.92 9.90
C ASP A 731 23.31 -26.13 10.68
N LEU A 732 23.73 -25.40 11.71
CA LEU A 732 22.90 -24.40 12.40
C LEU A 732 23.39 -22.99 12.01
N ASN A 733 22.57 -22.23 11.29
CA ASN A 733 22.91 -20.90 10.80
C ASN A 733 22.00 -19.86 11.47
N ILE A 734 22.57 -18.95 12.26
CA ILE A 734 21.89 -17.81 12.88
C ILE A 734 22.59 -16.55 12.38
N VAL A 735 21.99 -15.87 11.40
CA VAL A 735 22.65 -14.82 10.62
C VAL A 735 21.80 -13.54 10.59
N ALA A 736 22.43 -12.37 10.49
CA ALA A 736 21.70 -11.11 10.35
C ALA A 736 21.02 -10.99 8.97
N ALA A 737 19.89 -10.28 8.93
CA ALA A 737 19.27 -9.86 7.67
C ALA A 737 19.88 -8.54 7.17
N THR A 738 19.88 -8.34 5.86
CA THR A 738 20.52 -7.17 5.22
C THR A 738 19.50 -6.07 4.88
N ASN A 739 19.85 -4.82 5.17
CA ASN A 739 19.14 -3.60 4.79
C ASN A 739 19.99 -2.76 3.82
N THR A 740 19.37 -2.06 2.87
CA THR A 740 20.07 -1.20 1.91
C THR A 740 19.42 0.17 1.77
N TYR A 741 20.24 1.18 1.48
CA TYR A 741 19.81 2.55 1.22
C TYR A 741 20.62 3.16 0.07
N ASP A 742 19.94 3.87 -0.82
CA ASP A 742 20.55 4.57 -1.96
C ASP A 742 19.90 5.94 -2.15
N SER A 743 20.72 6.97 -2.40
CA SER A 743 20.28 8.32 -2.71
C SER A 743 21.15 8.98 -3.78
N LYS A 744 20.50 9.70 -4.71
CA LYS A 744 21.16 10.42 -5.81
C LYS A 744 20.52 11.80 -5.98
N GLN A 745 21.35 12.82 -6.06
CA GLN A 745 20.94 14.20 -6.27
C GLN A 745 21.75 14.80 -7.44
N SER A 746 21.09 15.56 -8.30
CA SER A 746 21.74 16.29 -9.38
C SER A 746 21.04 17.62 -9.65
N ALA A 747 21.82 18.68 -9.80
CA ALA A 747 21.32 19.99 -10.17
C ALA A 747 22.17 20.60 -11.28
N SER A 748 21.55 21.35 -12.19
CA SER A 748 22.25 22.16 -13.18
C SER A 748 21.49 23.46 -13.45
N SER A 749 22.22 24.55 -13.63
CA SER A 749 21.64 25.85 -14.03
C SER A 749 22.53 26.56 -15.05
N ALA A 750 21.90 27.35 -15.92
CA ALA A 750 22.56 28.24 -16.86
C ALA A 750 21.72 29.52 -17.02
N SER A 751 22.32 30.69 -16.90
CA SER A 751 21.66 31.98 -17.12
C SER A 751 22.56 32.93 -17.91
N GLY A 752 21.96 33.85 -18.67
CA GLY A 752 22.65 34.90 -19.40
C GLY A 752 21.73 36.10 -19.62
N GLY A 753 22.21 37.31 -19.37
CA GLY A 753 21.41 38.53 -19.52
C GLY A 753 22.21 39.83 -19.46
N VAL A 754 21.66 40.88 -20.05
CA VAL A 754 22.15 42.26 -20.06
C VAL A 754 21.29 43.11 -19.13
N ASN A 755 21.84 43.60 -18.03
CA ASN A 755 21.22 44.57 -17.12
C ASN A 755 21.62 46.00 -17.52
N VAL A 756 20.76 46.98 -17.29
CA VAL A 756 20.98 48.42 -17.49
C VAL A 756 20.31 49.15 -16.33
N SER A 757 21.08 49.65 -15.39
CA SER A 757 20.64 50.44 -14.24
C SER A 757 20.87 51.94 -14.42
N VAL A 758 19.92 52.74 -13.95
CA VAL A 758 20.06 54.19 -13.84
C VAL A 758 19.97 54.53 -12.35
N GLY A 759 21.05 55.07 -11.79
CA GLY A 759 21.13 55.52 -10.40
C GLY A 759 21.44 57.01 -10.36
N PHE A 760 20.73 57.76 -9.51
CA PHE A 760 21.00 59.19 -9.29
C PHE A 760 21.69 59.36 -7.94
N GLY A 761 23.02 59.47 -7.92
CA GLY A 761 23.78 59.77 -6.70
C GLY A 761 23.81 61.27 -6.39
N SER A 762 24.38 61.66 -5.25
CA SER A 762 24.64 63.07 -4.88
C SER A 762 25.50 63.84 -5.91
N SER A 763 26.08 63.13 -6.89
CA SER A 763 26.96 63.67 -7.95
C SER A 763 26.36 63.60 -9.38
N GLY A 764 25.08 63.24 -9.56
CA GLY A 764 24.39 63.26 -10.87
C GLY A 764 23.81 61.91 -11.34
N MET A 765 23.29 61.90 -12.58
CA MET A 765 22.71 60.71 -13.24
C MET A 765 23.83 59.77 -13.71
N ALA A 766 23.92 58.57 -13.13
CA ALA A 766 24.82 57.51 -13.58
C ALA A 766 24.01 56.41 -14.28
N VAL A 767 24.42 56.06 -15.51
CA VAL A 767 23.84 54.97 -16.30
C VAL A 767 24.88 53.86 -16.35
N SER A 768 24.58 52.72 -15.72
CA SER A 768 25.46 51.54 -15.70
C SER A 768 24.78 50.34 -16.37
N GLY A 769 25.41 49.75 -17.38
CA GLY A 769 25.03 48.43 -17.91
C GLY A 769 25.78 47.31 -17.20
N SER A 770 25.30 46.08 -17.25
CA SER A 770 26.10 44.90 -16.94
C SER A 770 25.71 43.70 -17.79
N VAL A 771 26.66 42.98 -18.38
CA VAL A 771 26.39 41.68 -19.01
C VAL A 771 26.74 40.58 -18.02
N SER A 772 25.82 39.68 -17.72
CA SER A 772 26.02 38.57 -16.80
C SER A 772 25.76 37.22 -17.48
N ALA A 773 26.65 36.26 -17.27
CA ALA A 773 26.48 34.88 -17.68
C ALA A 773 26.89 33.97 -16.53
N SER A 774 26.07 32.99 -16.18
CA SER A 774 26.41 32.01 -15.14
C SER A 774 25.99 30.60 -15.49
N ALA A 775 26.78 29.63 -15.06
CA ALA A 775 26.52 28.22 -15.18
C ALA A 775 26.94 27.50 -13.89
N SER A 776 26.15 26.55 -13.42
CA SER A 776 26.53 25.71 -12.28
C SER A 776 26.01 24.29 -12.41
N GLY A 777 26.68 23.35 -11.76
CA GLY A 777 26.28 21.96 -11.70
C GLY A 777 26.71 21.31 -10.39
N SER A 778 25.86 20.45 -9.84
CA SER A 778 26.19 19.61 -8.69
C SER A 778 25.67 18.19 -8.87
N GLN A 779 26.41 17.22 -8.32
CA GLN A 779 26.03 15.82 -8.22
C GLN A 779 26.38 15.32 -6.83
N GLY A 780 25.47 14.57 -6.21
CA GLY A 780 25.68 13.88 -4.95
C GLY A 780 25.13 12.45 -5.04
N LYS A 781 25.86 11.48 -4.50
CA LYS A 781 25.46 10.09 -4.39
C LYS A 781 25.79 9.58 -2.99
N SER A 782 24.88 8.82 -2.39
CA SER A 782 25.17 8.09 -1.17
C SER A 782 24.48 6.73 -1.20
N SER A 783 25.17 5.70 -0.76
CA SER A 783 24.68 4.33 -0.67
C SER A 783 25.17 3.70 0.63
N GLY A 784 24.41 2.77 1.21
CA GLY A 784 24.83 2.06 2.41
C GLY A 784 24.08 0.75 2.61
N THR A 785 24.67 -0.10 3.43
CA THR A 785 24.15 -1.40 3.84
C THR A 785 24.21 -1.47 5.35
N SER A 786 23.12 -1.84 6.02
CA SER A 786 23.13 -2.13 7.45
C SER A 786 22.55 -3.52 7.74
N TYR A 787 22.77 -4.04 8.94
CA TYR A 787 22.34 -5.38 9.32
C TYR A 787 21.31 -5.38 10.46
N THR A 788 20.31 -6.24 10.36
CA THR A 788 19.35 -6.53 11.43
C THR A 788 19.75 -7.83 12.10
N ASN A 789 20.26 -7.76 13.33
CA ASN A 789 20.75 -8.94 14.03
C ASN A 789 19.63 -9.95 14.33
N ALA A 790 19.93 -11.24 14.20
CA ALA A 790 19.05 -12.31 14.67
C ALA A 790 19.12 -12.44 16.19
N LEU A 791 18.03 -12.91 16.82
CA LEU A 791 17.97 -13.18 18.26
C LEU A 791 17.44 -14.59 18.51
N VAL A 792 18.19 -15.37 19.28
CA VAL A 792 17.76 -16.67 19.83
C VAL A 792 17.89 -16.61 21.35
N ALA A 793 16.78 -16.76 22.07
CA ALA A 793 16.76 -16.55 23.52
C ALA A 793 15.91 -17.59 24.26
N ALA A 794 16.48 -18.26 25.26
CA ALA A 794 15.75 -19.09 26.22
C ALA A 794 15.69 -18.42 27.60
N GLY A 795 14.62 -18.66 28.35
CA GLY A 795 14.47 -18.13 29.70
C GLY A 795 15.24 -18.92 30.76
N ASN A 796 15.49 -20.21 30.52
CA ASN A 796 16.18 -21.13 31.40
C ASN A 796 17.34 -21.83 30.65
N HIS A 797 17.09 -22.93 29.96
CA HIS A 797 18.12 -23.71 29.26
C HIS A 797 18.04 -23.56 27.74
N LEU A 798 19.14 -23.22 27.09
CA LEU A 798 19.28 -23.23 25.64
C LEU A 798 20.25 -24.33 25.21
N GLU A 799 19.75 -25.38 24.60
CA GLU A 799 20.52 -26.44 23.98
C GLU A 799 20.57 -26.27 22.46
N THR A 800 21.77 -26.33 21.88
CA THR A 800 21.95 -26.35 20.43
C THR A 800 22.85 -27.49 20.00
N THR A 801 22.47 -28.20 18.95
CA THR A 801 23.26 -29.29 18.37
C THR A 801 23.38 -29.15 16.85
N SER A 802 24.58 -29.36 16.32
CA SER A 802 24.85 -29.37 14.88
C SER A 802 25.76 -30.54 14.51
N GLY A 803 25.39 -31.30 13.48
CA GLY A 803 26.21 -32.42 12.98
C GLY A 803 27.50 -31.96 12.28
N ARG A 804 27.57 -30.69 11.89
CA ARG A 804 28.68 -30.08 11.17
C ARG A 804 28.97 -28.67 11.71
N ASP A 805 28.52 -27.60 11.07
CA ASP A 805 28.92 -26.24 11.48
C ASP A 805 27.80 -25.51 12.22
N THR A 806 28.20 -24.68 13.19
CA THR A 806 27.32 -23.64 13.75
C THR A 806 27.85 -22.27 13.36
N ASN A 807 27.04 -21.48 12.66
CA ASN A 807 27.37 -20.14 12.17
C ASN A 807 26.50 -19.10 12.87
N ILE A 808 27.09 -18.27 13.73
CA ILE A 808 26.42 -17.17 14.43
C ILE A 808 27.04 -15.88 13.92
N LYS A 809 26.34 -15.15 13.04
CA LYS A 809 26.89 -13.99 12.31
C LYS A 809 25.95 -12.79 12.33
N GLY A 810 26.30 -11.75 13.07
CA GLY A 810 25.38 -10.64 13.39
C GLY A 810 24.17 -11.15 14.15
N ALA A 811 24.38 -11.87 15.24
CA ALA A 811 23.31 -12.51 15.99
C ALA A 811 23.59 -12.52 17.49
N GLN A 812 22.54 -12.59 18.29
CA GLN A 812 22.60 -12.70 19.74
C GLN A 812 21.96 -14.02 20.16
N VAL A 813 22.71 -14.84 20.87
CA VAL A 813 22.28 -16.13 21.40
C VAL A 813 22.39 -16.10 22.92
N GLN A 814 21.27 -16.28 23.63
CA GLN A 814 21.21 -16.06 25.09
C GLN A 814 20.35 -17.07 25.86
N GLY A 815 20.77 -17.40 27.08
CA GLY A 815 20.04 -18.25 28.03
C GLY A 815 20.45 -18.00 29.48
N ASN A 816 19.82 -18.65 30.46
CA ASN A 816 20.44 -18.73 31.80
C ASN A 816 21.57 -19.75 31.77
N THR A 817 21.28 -20.94 31.24
CA THR A 817 22.26 -21.96 30.85
C THR A 817 22.25 -22.11 29.34
N VAL A 818 23.43 -22.23 28.73
CA VAL A 818 23.58 -22.40 27.29
C VAL A 818 24.55 -23.55 27.02
N ASP A 819 24.04 -24.62 26.41
CA ASP A 819 24.80 -25.78 25.99
C ASP A 819 24.86 -25.84 24.47
N MET A 820 26.08 -25.96 23.91
CA MET A 820 26.28 -26.06 22.47
C MET A 820 27.16 -27.25 22.12
N ALA A 821 26.67 -28.13 21.24
CA ALA A 821 27.44 -29.22 20.66
C ALA A 821 27.61 -29.03 19.14
N VAL A 822 28.84 -28.85 18.69
CA VAL A 822 29.19 -28.55 17.30
C VAL A 822 30.09 -29.64 16.73
N GLY A 823 29.58 -30.39 15.74
CA GLY A 823 30.26 -31.55 15.14
C GLY A 823 31.48 -31.22 14.28
N ARG A 824 31.68 -29.95 13.91
CA ARG A 824 32.83 -29.47 13.14
C ARG A 824 33.28 -28.08 13.60
N ASP A 825 32.81 -26.99 12.97
CA ASP A 825 33.32 -25.64 13.21
C ASP A 825 32.25 -24.70 13.79
N LEU A 826 32.61 -23.93 14.82
CA LEU A 826 31.79 -22.86 15.39
C LEU A 826 32.33 -21.50 14.93
N ASN A 827 31.53 -20.73 14.19
CA ASN A 827 31.91 -19.42 13.67
C ASN A 827 31.07 -18.31 14.30
N VAL A 828 31.70 -17.40 15.06
CA VAL A 828 31.02 -16.31 15.78
C VAL A 828 31.55 -14.97 15.31
N HIS A 829 30.84 -14.31 14.37
CA HIS A 829 31.36 -13.14 13.64
C HIS A 829 30.43 -11.92 13.74
N SER A 830 30.95 -10.76 14.12
CA SER A 830 30.23 -9.48 14.00
C SER A 830 30.22 -8.97 12.56
N LEU A 831 29.17 -8.22 12.20
CA LEU A 831 28.99 -7.63 10.87
C LEU A 831 29.05 -6.10 10.93
N GLN A 832 29.69 -5.49 9.93
CA GLN A 832 29.87 -4.03 9.82
C GLN A 832 28.84 -3.42 8.89
N ASP A 833 28.08 -2.45 9.39
CA ASP A 833 27.30 -1.55 8.55
C ASP A 833 28.25 -0.72 7.68
N THR A 834 27.93 -0.56 6.40
CA THR A 834 28.74 0.20 5.45
C THR A 834 27.98 1.39 4.88
N ALA A 835 28.65 2.52 4.70
CA ALA A 835 28.09 3.66 3.98
C ALA A 835 29.16 4.33 3.11
N GLN A 836 28.77 4.81 1.94
CA GLN A 836 29.61 5.58 1.02
C GLN A 836 28.86 6.83 0.57
N SER A 837 29.56 7.95 0.48
CA SER A 837 29.04 9.20 -0.07
C SER A 837 30.07 9.88 -0.95
N SER A 838 29.62 10.48 -2.06
CA SER A 838 30.44 11.27 -2.96
C SER A 838 29.64 12.47 -3.47
N GLY A 839 30.29 13.63 -3.56
CA GLY A 839 29.68 14.86 -4.01
C GLY A 839 30.67 15.72 -4.78
N ASN A 840 30.20 16.33 -5.87
CA ASN A 840 30.95 17.27 -6.68
C ASN A 840 30.04 18.44 -7.04
N SER A 841 30.54 19.66 -6.88
CA SER A 841 29.85 20.88 -7.29
C SER A 841 30.80 21.83 -7.99
N TRP A 842 30.29 22.56 -8.98
CA TRP A 842 30.99 23.66 -9.63
C TRP A 842 30.02 24.79 -9.98
N SER A 843 30.50 26.02 -9.95
CA SER A 843 29.77 27.20 -10.37
C SER A 843 30.73 28.20 -11.03
N LEU A 844 30.31 28.79 -12.13
CA LEU A 844 31.01 29.84 -12.87
C LEU A 844 30.00 30.93 -13.20
N GLY A 845 30.17 32.14 -12.65
CA GLY A 845 29.34 33.29 -12.94
C GLY A 845 30.18 34.53 -13.15
N GLY A 846 30.08 35.18 -14.30
CA GLY A 846 30.75 36.45 -14.59
C GLY A 846 29.72 37.53 -14.88
N SER A 847 29.86 38.70 -14.26
CA SER A 847 29.12 39.91 -14.58
C SER A 847 30.07 41.06 -14.87
N ILE A 848 29.99 41.67 -16.06
CA ILE A 848 30.81 42.82 -16.49
C ILE A 848 29.91 44.05 -16.45
N GLY A 849 30.14 44.98 -15.52
CA GLY A 849 29.50 46.31 -15.53
C GLY A 849 30.15 47.26 -16.55
N PHE A 850 29.42 48.24 -17.09
CA PHE A 850 29.96 49.39 -17.83
C PHE A 850 29.21 50.67 -17.47
N ASP A 851 29.90 51.71 -17.01
CA ASP A 851 29.34 53.05 -16.76
C ASP A 851 29.52 53.94 -18.01
N ALA A 852 28.44 54.57 -18.49
CA ALA A 852 28.41 55.33 -19.74
C ALA A 852 28.61 56.85 -19.57
N THR A 853 29.22 57.30 -18.47
CA THR A 853 29.41 58.73 -18.18
C THR A 853 30.64 59.40 -18.85
N GLY A 854 31.30 58.76 -19.83
CA GLY A 854 32.62 59.18 -20.34
C GLY A 854 32.79 59.48 -21.84
N LEU A 855 31.76 59.79 -22.62
CA LEU A 855 31.90 60.23 -24.03
C LEU A 855 32.13 61.76 -24.14
N VAL A 856 33.34 62.22 -23.78
CA VAL A 856 33.91 63.47 -24.31
C VAL A 856 35.32 63.16 -24.83
N PRO A 857 35.63 63.40 -26.11
CA PRO A 857 36.93 63.08 -26.68
C PRO A 857 37.95 64.20 -26.41
N ASP A 858 39.11 63.86 -25.87
CA ASP A 858 40.36 64.30 -26.49
C ASP A 858 41.47 63.23 -26.39
N LYS A 859 42.24 63.13 -27.47
CA LYS A 859 42.97 61.96 -28.01
C LYS A 859 44.20 61.52 -27.19
N ILE A 860 44.53 60.22 -27.13
CA ILE A 860 45.17 59.33 -28.15
C ILE A 860 46.53 59.86 -28.67
N MET A 861 47.61 59.40 -28.01
CA MET A 861 48.98 59.06 -28.52
C MET A 861 50.01 59.03 -27.37
N GLY A 862 49.69 58.37 -26.26
CA GLY A 862 50.64 58.24 -25.15
C GLY A 862 50.04 57.75 -23.84
N ILE A 863 49.61 56.48 -23.81
CA ILE A 863 49.33 55.64 -22.63
C ILE A 863 48.02 55.99 -21.84
N PRO A 864 47.22 55.00 -21.43
CA PRO A 864 45.75 55.05 -21.44
C PRO A 864 45.08 55.37 -20.09
N VAL A 865 43.87 55.94 -20.19
CA VAL A 865 42.97 56.26 -19.07
C VAL A 865 42.27 55.02 -18.53
N THR A 866 42.32 54.93 -17.21
CA THR A 866 41.62 54.07 -16.26
C THR A 866 40.10 54.25 -16.30
N GLY A 867 39.36 53.15 -16.45
CA GLY A 867 37.93 53.04 -16.21
C GLY A 867 37.61 51.78 -15.42
N SER A 868 37.58 51.87 -14.09
CA SER A 868 37.28 50.76 -13.18
C SER A 868 35.76 50.54 -13.08
N ASN A 869 35.23 49.69 -13.96
CA ASN A 869 33.89 49.12 -13.87
C ASN A 869 33.93 47.80 -13.10
N GLY A 870 33.16 47.68 -12.01
CA GLY A 870 33.12 46.46 -11.19
C GLY A 870 32.68 45.24 -12.00
N SER A 871 33.62 44.33 -12.25
CA SER A 871 33.39 43.02 -12.84
C SER A 871 33.38 41.98 -11.72
N GLY A 872 32.23 41.40 -11.42
CA GLY A 872 32.08 40.35 -10.43
C GLY A 872 32.28 38.98 -11.08
N LEU A 873 33.35 38.28 -10.71
CA LEU A 873 33.57 36.88 -11.07
C LEU A 873 33.34 36.03 -9.83
N ASN A 874 32.41 35.08 -9.94
CA ASN A 874 32.11 34.07 -8.94
C ASN A 874 32.50 32.70 -9.49
N ILE A 875 33.58 32.13 -8.98
CA ILE A 875 34.03 30.77 -9.30
C ILE A 875 33.97 29.96 -8.02
N GLY A 876 33.21 28.88 -8.03
CA GLY A 876 33.04 27.99 -6.88
C GLY A 876 33.23 26.55 -7.29
N GLY A 877 33.88 25.77 -6.45
CA GLY A 877 34.09 24.34 -6.66
C GLY A 877 34.11 23.64 -5.31
N GLY A 878 33.58 22.43 -5.25
CA GLY A 878 33.62 21.64 -4.02
C GLY A 878 33.54 20.15 -4.29
N THR A 879 34.21 19.38 -3.45
CA THR A 879 34.16 17.93 -3.43
C THR A 879 33.94 17.43 -2.02
N SER A 880 33.17 16.36 -1.88
CA SER A 880 32.95 15.69 -0.60
C SER A 880 33.00 14.19 -0.80
N SER A 881 33.64 13.47 0.11
CA SER A 881 33.68 12.01 0.16
C SER A 881 33.44 11.54 1.59
N GLY A 882 32.76 10.42 1.75
CA GLY A 882 32.63 9.76 3.05
C GLY A 882 32.54 8.25 2.89
N SER A 883 33.13 7.53 3.83
CA SER A 883 33.14 6.08 3.93
C SER A 883 33.00 5.66 5.38
N MET A 884 32.10 4.71 5.66
CA MET A 884 31.88 4.15 6.98
C MET A 884 31.85 2.62 6.87
N ALA A 885 32.48 1.94 7.82
CA ALA A 885 32.40 0.51 8.08
C ALA A 885 32.40 0.34 9.61
N TRP A 886 31.24 0.02 10.20
CA TRP A 886 31.04 0.13 11.65
C TRP A 886 30.14 -0.98 12.21
N VAL A 887 30.51 -1.59 13.33
CA VAL A 887 29.65 -2.55 14.05
C VAL A 887 28.78 -1.79 15.04
N ASN A 888 27.45 -1.85 14.84
CA ASN A 888 26.49 -1.25 15.76
C ASN A 888 26.18 -2.17 16.95
N GLY A 889 26.05 -3.48 16.71
CA GLY A 889 25.85 -4.48 17.75
C GLY A 889 26.72 -5.71 17.50
N GLN A 890 27.61 -6.04 18.45
CA GLN A 890 28.44 -7.22 18.36
C GLN A 890 27.60 -8.50 18.37
N THR A 891 28.06 -9.50 17.64
CA THR A 891 27.57 -10.86 17.77
C THR A 891 27.92 -11.40 19.15
N SER A 892 26.99 -12.07 19.80
CA SER A 892 27.20 -12.59 21.15
C SER A 892 26.61 -13.98 21.38
N ILE A 893 27.32 -14.77 22.17
CA ILE A 893 26.81 -15.97 22.86
C ILE A 893 26.96 -15.70 24.35
N THR A 894 25.85 -15.58 25.07
CA THR A 894 25.86 -15.17 26.48
C THR A 894 24.99 -16.05 27.35
N ALA A 895 25.46 -16.40 28.55
CA ALA A 895 24.67 -17.08 29.57
C ALA A 895 24.68 -16.29 30.87
N LYS A 896 23.60 -16.36 31.67
CA LYS A 896 23.61 -15.74 33.01
C LYS A 896 24.33 -16.59 34.05
N GLU A 897 24.18 -17.90 33.94
CA GLU A 897 24.68 -18.90 34.89
C GLU A 897 25.76 -19.75 34.24
N ASP A 898 25.42 -20.68 33.35
CA ASP A 898 26.38 -21.67 32.83
C ASP A 898 26.47 -21.59 31.30
N LEU A 899 27.68 -21.49 30.75
CA LEU A 899 27.92 -21.53 29.31
C LEU A 899 28.89 -22.66 28.97
N ASP A 900 28.39 -23.76 28.41
CA ASP A 900 29.19 -24.92 28.02
C ASP A 900 29.15 -25.12 26.49
N ILE A 901 30.30 -24.94 25.84
CA ILE A 901 30.45 -25.06 24.39
C ILE A 901 31.45 -26.17 24.08
N TYR A 902 31.00 -27.21 23.36
CA TYR A 902 31.84 -28.24 22.77
C TYR A 902 31.88 -28.09 21.24
N THR A 903 33.08 -27.91 20.69
CA THR A 903 33.29 -27.86 19.23
C THR A 903 34.35 -28.87 18.82
N GLU A 904 34.05 -29.76 17.87
CA GLU A 904 34.94 -30.87 17.49
C GLU A 904 36.25 -30.39 16.84
N LYS A 905 36.18 -29.39 15.95
CA LYS A 905 37.35 -28.84 15.24
C LYS A 905 37.69 -27.44 15.68
N ASN A 906 37.22 -26.39 15.00
CA ASN A 906 37.68 -25.03 15.25
C ASN A 906 36.56 -24.13 15.77
N THR A 907 36.87 -23.32 16.78
CA THR A 907 36.06 -22.16 17.16
C THR A 907 36.73 -20.91 16.59
N ASP A 908 36.05 -20.18 15.70
CA ASP A 908 36.52 -18.94 15.08
C ASP A 908 35.73 -17.72 15.56
N ILE A 909 36.40 -16.77 16.22
CA ILE A 909 35.77 -15.58 16.81
C ILE A 909 36.27 -14.32 16.11
N LYS A 910 35.34 -13.53 15.54
CA LYS A 910 35.68 -12.29 14.83
C LYS A 910 34.92 -11.09 15.37
N GLY A 911 35.57 -10.29 16.20
CA GLY A 911 35.00 -9.09 16.84
C GLY A 911 33.71 -9.35 17.62
N ALA A 912 33.53 -10.55 18.15
CA ALA A 912 32.34 -11.05 18.82
C ALA A 912 32.62 -11.44 20.28
N VAL A 913 31.56 -11.69 21.05
CA VAL A 913 31.63 -11.97 22.50
C VAL A 913 31.08 -13.36 22.82
N ILE A 914 31.82 -14.16 23.60
CA ILE A 914 31.35 -15.41 24.20
C ILE A 914 31.58 -15.32 25.71
N ALA A 915 30.53 -15.26 26.54
CA ALA A 915 30.70 -15.03 27.98
C ALA A 915 29.56 -15.57 28.85
N ALA A 916 29.88 -15.95 30.08
CA ALA A 916 28.91 -16.16 31.16
C ALA A 916 28.99 -14.99 32.15
N ASP A 917 27.86 -14.43 32.57
CA ASP A 917 27.81 -13.23 33.43
C ASP A 917 28.47 -13.45 34.80
N ASN A 918 28.40 -14.68 35.33
CA ASN A 918 29.02 -15.09 36.60
C ASN A 918 30.45 -15.66 36.45
N GLY A 919 30.97 -15.74 35.21
CA GLY A 919 32.28 -16.34 34.89
C GLY A 919 32.31 -17.87 34.82
N ASN A 920 31.16 -18.57 34.85
CA ASN A 920 31.09 -20.02 34.68
C ASN A 920 30.95 -20.40 33.20
N LEU A 921 32.06 -20.29 32.47
CA LEU A 921 32.16 -20.65 31.06
C LEU A 921 33.11 -21.84 30.88
N THR A 922 32.70 -22.87 30.14
CA THR A 922 33.57 -23.91 29.59
C THR A 922 33.55 -23.87 28.06
N LEU A 923 34.68 -23.53 27.44
CA LEU A 923 34.86 -23.61 25.98
C LEU A 923 35.84 -24.74 25.65
N ASN A 924 35.33 -25.86 25.13
CA ASN A 924 36.12 -27.04 24.76
C ASN A 924 36.16 -27.21 23.24
N THR A 925 37.29 -26.84 22.63
CA THR A 925 37.46 -26.81 21.17
C THR A 925 38.72 -27.57 20.72
N GLY A 926 38.73 -28.05 19.48
CA GLY A 926 39.94 -28.65 18.90
C GLY A 926 41.04 -27.61 18.74
N THR A 927 40.74 -26.53 18.03
CA THR A 927 41.56 -25.32 17.84
C THR A 927 40.73 -24.06 18.11
N LEU A 928 41.39 -22.95 18.47
CA LEU A 928 40.75 -21.65 18.67
C LEU A 928 41.44 -20.60 17.79
N THR A 929 40.70 -19.99 16.87
CA THR A 929 41.13 -18.86 16.06
C THR A 929 40.35 -17.61 16.41
N HIS A 930 41.02 -16.47 16.43
CA HIS A 930 40.37 -15.20 16.76
C HIS A 930 40.97 -14.03 15.97
N SER A 931 40.13 -13.03 15.68
CA SER A 931 40.57 -11.78 15.07
C SER A 931 39.70 -10.61 15.49
N ASN A 932 40.33 -9.45 15.70
CA ASN A 932 39.61 -8.22 16.01
C ASN A 932 39.05 -7.60 14.72
N LEU A 933 37.89 -6.96 14.82
CA LEU A 933 37.29 -6.23 13.72
C LEU A 933 37.53 -4.73 13.90
N HIS A 934 38.17 -4.12 12.92
CA HIS A 934 38.51 -2.70 12.94
C HIS A 934 37.49 -1.92 12.12
N ASP A 935 36.86 -0.96 12.77
CA ASP A 935 35.82 -0.09 12.23
C ASP A 935 36.41 1.29 11.93
N SER A 936 35.86 1.94 10.91
CA SER A 936 36.24 3.31 10.55
C SER A 936 35.05 4.10 10.05
N ASN A 937 35.00 5.37 10.41
CA ASN A 937 34.06 6.35 9.88
C ASN A 937 34.84 7.60 9.48
N ARG A 938 35.00 7.77 8.16
CA ARG A 938 35.81 8.83 7.56
C ARG A 938 34.96 9.68 6.64
N SER A 939 34.95 10.99 6.85
CA SER A 939 34.31 11.93 5.93
C SER A 939 35.18 13.14 5.73
N GLU A 940 35.29 13.60 4.49
CA GLU A 940 36.04 14.80 4.12
C GLU A 940 35.23 15.64 3.14
N SER A 941 35.18 16.94 3.37
CA SER A 941 34.58 17.89 2.44
C SER A 941 35.48 19.09 2.28
N ILE A 942 35.70 19.50 1.03
CA ILE A 942 36.38 20.75 0.69
C ILE A 942 35.49 21.53 -0.25
N SER A 943 35.19 22.78 0.09
CA SER A 943 34.51 23.72 -0.78
C SER A 943 35.26 25.04 -0.81
N GLY A 944 35.54 25.53 -2.02
CA GLY A 944 36.24 26.78 -2.25
C GLY A 944 35.42 27.69 -3.16
N GLY A 945 35.33 28.97 -2.81
CA GLY A 945 34.65 29.99 -3.59
C GLY A 945 35.47 31.27 -3.67
N LEU A 946 35.64 31.77 -4.88
CA LEU A 946 36.19 33.10 -5.21
C LEU A 946 35.02 33.98 -5.65
N GLY A 947 34.72 35.03 -4.88
CA GLY A 947 33.70 36.02 -5.23
C GLY A 947 34.26 37.43 -5.19
N VAL A 948 34.05 38.22 -6.25
CA VAL A 948 34.43 39.64 -6.30
C VAL A 948 33.19 40.51 -6.10
N GLY A 949 33.09 41.18 -4.95
CA GLY A 949 31.95 42.04 -4.55
C GLY A 949 32.25 43.55 -4.69
N GLY A 950 31.24 44.34 -5.07
CA GLY A 950 31.38 45.72 -5.58
C GLY A 950 31.92 46.83 -4.67
N LEU A 951 32.03 48.02 -5.28
CA LEU A 951 32.52 49.36 -4.85
C LEU A 951 33.96 49.47 -4.32
N MET A 952 34.51 48.44 -3.68
CA MET A 952 35.92 48.41 -3.28
C MET A 952 36.55 47.05 -3.60
N ASN A 953 36.54 46.65 -4.89
CA ASN A 953 37.35 45.57 -5.46
C ASN A 953 37.64 44.38 -4.51
N ASN A 954 36.63 43.91 -3.78
CA ASN A 954 36.88 43.06 -2.61
C ASN A 954 36.87 41.61 -3.06
N LEU A 955 38.03 40.95 -3.02
CA LEU A 955 38.17 39.54 -3.30
C LEU A 955 37.83 38.77 -2.03
N VAL A 956 36.57 38.32 -1.93
CA VAL A 956 36.17 37.39 -0.87
C VAL A 956 36.54 35.99 -1.33
N THR A 957 37.53 35.41 -0.65
CA THR A 957 37.95 34.03 -0.88
C THR A 957 37.52 33.21 0.33
N SER A 958 36.67 32.22 0.13
CA SER A 958 36.27 31.29 1.20
C SER A 958 36.75 29.89 0.86
N LEU A 959 37.40 29.24 1.81
CA LEU A 959 37.76 27.83 1.75
C LEU A 959 37.25 27.17 3.03
N ASP A 960 36.26 26.30 2.88
CA ASP A 960 35.72 25.49 3.97
C ASP A 960 36.23 24.06 3.82
N TYR A 961 36.87 23.55 4.87
CA TYR A 961 37.33 22.19 5.00
C TYR A 961 36.70 21.56 6.25
N SER A 962 36.12 20.37 6.11
CA SER A 962 35.69 19.58 7.25
C SER A 962 36.13 18.13 7.11
N LYS A 963 36.61 17.55 8.20
CA LYS A 963 37.04 16.16 8.30
C LYS A 963 36.47 15.53 9.57
N THR A 964 35.99 14.30 9.46
CA THR A 964 35.69 13.40 10.57
C THR A 964 36.49 12.12 10.35
N ASP A 965 37.18 11.64 11.36
CA ASP A 965 37.97 10.41 11.37
C ASP A 965 37.74 9.71 12.72
N GLN A 966 36.86 8.72 12.73
CA GLN A 966 36.60 7.92 13.92
C GLN A 966 37.00 6.48 13.64
N GLU A 967 37.61 5.82 14.63
CA GLU A 967 37.99 4.42 14.56
C GLU A 967 37.52 3.70 15.83
N GLN A 968 37.09 2.45 15.66
CA GLN A 968 36.68 1.56 16.74
C GLN A 968 37.28 0.18 16.52
N ILE A 969 37.57 -0.54 17.61
CA ILE A 969 37.96 -1.94 17.57
C ILE A 969 36.91 -2.76 18.32
N ASN A 970 36.32 -3.73 17.61
CA ASN A 970 35.54 -4.80 18.22
C ASN A 970 36.49 -5.97 18.46
N ARG A 971 36.80 -6.23 19.73
CA ARG A 971 37.72 -7.30 20.11
C ARG A 971 37.03 -8.65 20.06
N ALA A 972 37.73 -9.67 19.56
CA ALA A 972 37.32 -11.05 19.79
C ALA A 972 37.48 -11.36 21.28
N THR A 973 36.36 -11.59 21.96
CA THR A 973 36.30 -11.62 23.42
C THR A 973 35.69 -12.92 23.90
N VAL A 974 36.40 -13.59 24.81
CA VAL A 974 35.87 -14.74 25.56
C VAL A 974 35.96 -14.37 27.03
N GLY A 975 34.83 -14.35 27.75
CA GLY A 975 34.77 -13.95 29.17
C GLY A 975 35.47 -14.93 30.12
N ASP A 976 35.48 -14.61 31.41
CA ASP A 976 36.09 -15.45 32.46
C ASP A 976 35.53 -16.87 32.45
N GLY A 977 36.40 -17.86 32.64
CA GLY A 977 36.06 -19.29 32.57
C GLY A 977 37.20 -20.18 32.07
N LEU A 978 36.90 -21.47 31.91
CA LEU A 978 37.81 -22.51 31.44
C LEU A 978 37.79 -22.60 29.90
N ILE A 979 38.95 -22.41 29.27
CA ILE A 979 39.15 -22.72 27.84
C ILE A 979 40.04 -23.96 27.72
N ILE A 980 39.58 -24.96 26.98
CA ILE A 980 40.31 -26.19 26.66
C ILE A 980 40.55 -26.21 25.15
N THR A 981 41.82 -26.08 24.73
CA THR A 981 42.27 -26.31 23.36
C THR A 981 42.92 -27.70 23.28
N ARG A 982 42.29 -28.62 22.54
CA ARG A 982 42.73 -30.03 22.49
C ARG A 982 44.00 -30.25 21.66
N ASP A 983 44.37 -29.28 20.81
CA ASP A 983 45.63 -29.28 20.06
C ASP A 983 46.85 -28.80 20.87
N GLY A 984 46.62 -28.26 22.08
CA GLY A 984 47.68 -27.71 22.94
C GLY A 984 48.18 -26.32 22.54
N SER A 985 47.52 -25.63 21.62
CA SER A 985 47.88 -24.27 21.21
C SER A 985 47.58 -23.28 22.34
N VAL A 986 48.62 -22.79 23.02
CA VAL A 986 48.54 -21.71 24.02
C VAL A 986 48.74 -20.32 23.42
N ASP A 987 49.35 -20.22 22.23
CA ASP A 987 49.65 -18.94 21.57
C ASP A 987 48.37 -18.15 21.24
N SER A 988 47.28 -18.84 20.87
CA SER A 988 45.97 -18.24 20.60
C SER A 988 45.32 -17.64 21.85
N LEU A 989 45.70 -18.04 23.06
CA LEU A 989 45.11 -17.51 24.30
C LEU A 989 45.76 -16.19 24.75
N THR A 990 47.00 -15.92 24.36
CA THR A 990 47.76 -14.74 24.84
C THR A 990 47.30 -13.41 24.24
N SER A 991 46.70 -13.43 23.04
CA SER A 991 46.22 -12.24 22.32
C SER A 991 44.70 -12.13 22.28
N LEU A 992 43.98 -13.06 22.93
CA LEU A 992 42.53 -13.07 23.03
C LEU A 992 42.08 -12.11 24.14
N ASN A 993 41.05 -11.30 23.88
CA ASN A 993 40.51 -10.43 24.92
C ASN A 993 39.71 -11.26 25.93
N ARG A 994 39.98 -11.05 27.23
CA ARG A 994 39.31 -11.73 28.34
C ARG A 994 38.39 -10.81 29.14
N ASP A 995 38.46 -9.50 28.91
CA ASP A 995 37.64 -8.49 29.58
C ASP A 995 36.43 -8.12 28.71
N THR A 996 35.23 -8.49 29.15
CA THR A 996 33.98 -8.16 28.46
C THR A 996 33.69 -6.67 28.43
N GLY A 997 34.23 -5.87 29.35
CA GLY A 997 34.13 -4.40 29.35
C GLY A 997 34.97 -3.74 28.24
N LEU A 998 35.97 -4.44 27.71
CA LEU A 998 36.81 -3.98 26.59
C LEU A 998 36.42 -4.62 25.26
N ALA A 999 35.27 -5.31 25.19
CA ALA A 999 34.83 -5.99 23.98
C ALA A 999 34.66 -5.03 22.79
N GLN A 1000 34.29 -3.78 23.05
CA GLN A 1000 34.14 -2.72 22.04
C GLN A 1000 34.78 -1.43 22.56
N GLU A 1001 35.72 -0.87 21.80
CA GLU A 1001 36.53 0.29 22.22
C GLU A 1001 36.68 1.30 21.08
N MET A 1002 36.39 2.58 21.34
CA MET A 1002 36.65 3.67 20.41
C MET A 1002 38.13 4.08 20.51
N THR A 1003 38.88 3.92 19.43
CA THR A 1003 40.33 4.14 19.41
C THR A 1003 40.72 5.52 18.88
N GLN A 1004 39.84 6.15 18.10
CA GLN A 1004 40.05 7.49 17.56
C GLN A 1004 38.72 8.23 17.40
N ASP A 1005 38.67 9.51 17.77
CA ASP A 1005 37.53 10.41 17.51
C ASP A 1005 38.05 11.82 17.15
N ASP A 1006 38.54 11.97 15.92
CA ASP A 1006 39.03 13.25 15.42
C ASP A 1006 37.97 13.94 14.56
N LYS A 1007 37.56 15.14 14.98
CA LYS A 1007 36.64 16.01 14.23
C LYS A 1007 37.30 17.37 14.00
N ILE A 1008 37.50 17.72 12.74
CA ILE A 1008 38.13 18.98 12.32
C ILE A 1008 37.14 19.76 11.45
N ARG A 1009 36.90 21.03 11.82
CA ARG A 1009 36.24 22.00 10.95
C ARG A 1009 37.12 23.23 10.85
N MET A 1010 37.37 23.68 9.62
CA MET A 1010 38.19 24.84 9.33
C MET A 1010 37.49 25.64 8.23
N GLY A 1011 37.06 26.86 8.56
CA GLY A 1011 36.64 27.85 7.59
C GLY A 1011 37.71 28.93 7.48
N ILE A 1012 38.18 29.22 6.27
CA ILE A 1012 39.11 30.31 6.00
C ILE A 1012 38.37 31.33 5.15
N TYR A 1013 38.23 32.54 5.67
CA TYR A 1013 37.64 33.67 4.97
C TYR A 1013 38.72 34.75 4.78
N PHE A 1014 38.95 35.13 3.53
CA PHE A 1014 39.77 36.28 3.18
C PHE A 1014 38.86 37.41 2.74
N ASP A 1015 38.97 38.56 3.39
CA ASP A 1015 38.34 39.82 3.01
C ASP A 1015 39.47 40.81 2.68
N SER A 1016 39.47 41.39 1.48
CA SER A 1016 40.54 42.26 1.00
C SER A 1016 40.36 43.75 1.38
N ASN A 1017 39.59 44.08 2.42
CA ASN A 1017 39.56 45.43 3.01
C ASN A 1017 40.78 45.80 3.89
N LEU A 1018 41.94 45.15 3.67
CA LEU A 1018 43.20 45.49 4.33
C LEU A 1018 44.17 46.11 3.32
N ALA A 1019 44.24 47.44 3.37
CA ALA A 1019 45.13 48.27 2.56
C ALA A 1019 46.61 47.96 2.84
N ASP A 1020 47.35 47.45 1.85
CA ASP A 1020 48.48 48.13 1.20
C ASP A 1020 49.12 47.20 0.15
N GLY A 1021 49.54 47.75 -0.99
CA GLY A 1021 49.91 47.06 -2.22
C GLY A 1021 51.24 46.30 -2.23
N SER A 1022 51.80 45.96 -1.07
CA SER A 1022 53.12 45.31 -0.93
C SER A 1022 53.07 43.85 -0.43
N THR A 1023 51.89 43.33 -0.07
CA THR A 1023 51.71 42.01 0.57
C THR A 1023 51.43 40.84 -0.39
N TRP A 1024 51.21 41.11 -1.68
CA TRP A 1024 50.83 40.07 -2.66
C TRP A 1024 51.93 39.03 -2.93
N LYS A 1025 53.21 39.39 -2.78
CA LYS A 1025 54.33 38.43 -2.96
C LYS A 1025 54.56 37.52 -1.75
N THR A 1026 54.21 37.98 -0.54
CA THR A 1026 54.47 37.26 0.72
C THR A 1026 53.31 36.34 1.09
N ALA A 1027 52.08 36.67 0.72
CA ALA A 1027 50.92 35.80 0.95
C ALA A 1027 50.90 34.57 0.03
N TRP A 1028 51.32 34.70 -1.24
CA TRP A 1028 51.37 33.56 -2.17
C TRP A 1028 52.52 32.58 -1.83
N THR A 1029 53.64 33.08 -1.29
CA THR A 1029 54.75 32.23 -0.84
C THR A 1029 54.47 31.52 0.48
N GLY A 1030 53.68 32.11 1.39
CA GLY A 1030 53.24 31.45 2.64
C GLY A 1030 52.14 30.38 2.45
N VAL A 1031 51.34 30.46 1.38
CA VAL A 1031 50.36 29.40 1.04
C VAL A 1031 51.06 28.15 0.49
N ASN A 1032 52.27 28.27 -0.07
CA ASN A 1032 53.09 27.11 -0.45
C ASN A 1032 53.68 26.34 0.74
N THR A 1033 53.49 26.79 1.98
CA THR A 1033 54.00 26.14 3.20
C THR A 1033 52.92 25.45 4.05
N LEU A 1034 51.70 25.28 3.51
CA LEU A 1034 50.65 24.45 4.10
C LEU A 1034 50.12 23.36 3.14
N ALA A 1035 50.96 22.96 2.18
CA ALA A 1035 50.69 21.86 1.25
C ALA A 1035 51.22 20.52 1.78
N GLY A 1036 50.90 20.19 3.03
CA GLY A 1036 51.20 18.90 3.65
C GLY A 1036 50.06 17.88 3.60
N LEU A 1037 48.85 18.25 3.18
CA LEU A 1037 47.69 17.36 3.22
C LEU A 1037 46.84 17.54 1.96
N SER A 1038 47.07 16.66 0.96
CA SER A 1038 46.29 16.38 -0.26
C SER A 1038 47.17 16.36 -1.52
N TYR A 1039 48.06 15.36 -1.64
CA TYR A 1039 48.57 14.94 -2.94
C TYR A 1039 47.42 14.30 -3.73
N GLY A 1040 46.90 14.98 -4.75
CA GLY A 1040 45.92 14.37 -5.66
C GLY A 1040 45.34 15.27 -6.75
N PHE A 1041 45.11 16.56 -6.49
CA PHE A 1041 44.34 17.38 -7.45
C PHE A 1041 45.16 18.35 -8.32
N LEU A 1042 46.44 18.60 -8.00
CA LEU A 1042 47.27 19.57 -8.75
C LEU A 1042 48.36 18.94 -9.65
N GLY A 1043 48.46 17.60 -9.68
CA GLY A 1043 49.52 16.88 -10.42
C GLY A 1043 49.34 16.76 -11.93
N SER A 1044 48.26 17.26 -12.53
CA SER A 1044 48.05 17.14 -13.99
C SER A 1044 48.46 18.37 -14.81
N ILE A 1045 49.06 19.40 -14.21
CA ILE A 1045 49.37 20.64 -14.96
C ILE A 1045 50.86 21.03 -14.94
N PHE A 1046 51.69 20.71 -13.95
CA PHE A 1046 53.12 21.06 -14.00
C PHE A 1046 54.03 20.01 -13.33
N GLY A 1047 55.11 19.61 -14.03
CA GLY A 1047 55.91 18.40 -13.78
C GLY A 1047 56.95 18.45 -12.65
N ASP A 1048 57.66 17.32 -12.55
CA ASP A 1048 58.46 16.73 -11.46
C ASP A 1048 59.43 17.61 -10.65
N VAL A 1049 59.47 17.36 -9.33
CA VAL A 1049 60.69 17.42 -8.49
C VAL A 1049 60.63 16.33 -7.40
N GLN A 1050 61.74 15.61 -7.20
CA GLN A 1050 61.96 14.53 -6.23
C GLN A 1050 62.55 15.05 -4.90
N THR A 1051 62.23 14.40 -3.77
CA THR A 1051 62.89 14.60 -2.46
C THR A 1051 63.14 13.26 -1.76
N GLU A 1052 64.29 13.10 -1.11
CA GLU A 1052 64.72 11.88 -0.40
C GLU A 1052 64.75 12.11 1.12
N TYR A 1053 64.35 11.10 1.90
CA TYR A 1053 64.18 11.16 3.36
C TYR A 1053 65.36 10.48 4.06
N LYS A 1054 66.11 11.20 4.90
CA LYS A 1054 67.10 10.63 5.83
C LYS A 1054 67.01 11.28 7.21
N ASP A 1055 67.10 10.45 8.24
CA ASP A 1055 67.24 10.81 9.66
C ASP A 1055 66.20 11.80 10.22
N GLY A 1056 64.92 11.53 9.96
CA GLY A 1056 63.81 12.13 10.70
C GLY A 1056 63.54 13.61 10.44
N ALA A 1057 64.20 14.24 9.46
CA ALA A 1057 63.88 15.59 9.01
C ALA A 1057 64.15 15.78 7.51
N LEU A 1058 63.18 16.36 6.78
CA LEU A 1058 63.41 16.92 5.45
C LEU A 1058 64.22 18.21 5.59
N GLN A 1059 65.44 18.27 5.06
CA GLN A 1059 66.20 19.53 4.92
C GLN A 1059 66.19 20.01 3.47
N PHE A 1060 65.94 21.31 3.28
CA PHE A 1060 66.16 22.05 2.03
C PHE A 1060 67.25 23.11 2.27
N THR A 1061 68.29 23.17 1.43
CA THR A 1061 69.41 24.13 1.54
C THR A 1061 69.31 25.27 0.51
N GLY A 1062 69.40 26.53 0.97
CA GLY A 1062 69.60 27.73 0.14
C GLY A 1062 69.22 29.06 0.81
N HIS A 1063 70.22 29.92 1.07
CA HIS A 1063 70.16 31.21 1.82
C HIS A 1063 69.88 32.47 0.92
N PRO A 1064 70.06 33.73 1.40
CA PRO A 1064 69.08 34.59 2.12
C PRO A 1064 68.91 35.96 1.42
N PHE A 1065 68.02 36.87 1.86
CA PHE A 1065 68.26 38.34 1.87
C PHE A 1065 67.18 39.07 2.69
N GLY A 1066 67.62 39.88 3.67
CA GLY A 1066 66.82 40.80 4.51
C GLY A 1066 66.41 42.08 3.76
N ILE A 1067 65.94 43.16 4.39
CA ILE A 1067 66.18 43.74 5.73
C ILE A 1067 65.01 44.73 6.05
N ASP A 1068 64.70 44.82 7.36
CA ASP A 1068 64.15 45.89 8.21
C ASP A 1068 62.97 46.81 7.83
N GLY A 1069 62.11 46.99 8.84
CA GLY A 1069 61.64 48.32 9.25
C GLY A 1069 60.12 48.53 9.30
N ASP A 1070 59.59 48.61 10.51
CA ASP A 1070 58.31 49.21 10.92
C ASP A 1070 56.97 48.55 10.53
N GLY A 1071 56.41 47.86 11.53
CA GLY A 1071 54.99 47.88 11.90
C GLY A 1071 53.95 47.44 10.87
N VAL A 1072 53.52 46.18 10.93
CA VAL A 1072 52.22 45.75 10.37
C VAL A 1072 51.39 45.05 11.43
N THR A 1073 50.34 45.74 11.86
CA THR A 1073 49.20 45.20 12.59
C THR A 1073 48.55 44.09 11.75
N LEU A 1074 48.52 42.87 12.26
CA LEU A 1074 47.78 41.75 11.65
C LEU A 1074 46.28 42.06 11.67
N GLY A 1075 45.76 42.47 10.51
CA GLY A 1075 44.32 42.52 10.25
C GLY A 1075 43.73 41.11 10.32
N HIS A 1076 42.65 41.00 11.08
CA HIS A 1076 42.02 39.77 11.55
C HIS A 1076 41.68 38.75 10.44
N ALA A 1077 42.43 37.64 10.39
CA ALA A 1077 41.87 36.36 9.95
C ALA A 1077 41.06 35.80 11.13
N ILE A 1078 39.73 35.73 11.02
CA ILE A 1078 38.93 34.99 11.99
C ILE A 1078 39.02 33.52 11.58
N MET A 1079 40.05 32.83 12.06
CA MET A 1079 40.13 31.38 11.98
C MET A 1079 39.40 30.80 13.19
N TYR A 1080 38.30 30.10 12.97
CA TYR A 1080 37.69 29.28 14.00
C TYR A 1080 38.35 27.90 13.99
N PHE A 1081 39.12 27.60 15.03
CA PHE A 1081 39.61 26.25 15.30
C PHE A 1081 38.76 25.65 16.42
N GLY A 1082 37.86 24.73 16.05
CA GLY A 1082 37.16 23.89 17.01
C GLY A 1082 37.79 22.50 16.99
N SER A 1083 38.57 22.18 18.02
CA SER A 1083 39.06 20.82 18.32
C SER A 1083 38.50 20.48 19.69
N ALA A 1084 37.65 19.45 19.78
CA ALA A 1084 37.20 18.91 21.06
C ALA A 1084 37.92 17.57 21.26
N LYS A 1085 38.89 17.52 22.17
CA LYS A 1085 39.39 16.27 22.75
C LYS A 1085 38.73 16.10 24.10
N GLU A 1086 37.88 15.09 24.23
CA GLU A 1086 37.25 14.74 25.50
C GLU A 1086 38.08 13.63 26.16
N THR A 1087 39.10 14.03 26.91
CA THR A 1087 39.78 13.16 27.87
C THR A 1087 40.02 13.98 29.14
N ASP A 1088 39.04 13.98 30.04
CA ASP A 1088 39.28 14.01 31.48
C ASP A 1088 38.02 13.59 32.25
N VAL A 1089 38.25 12.71 33.23
CA VAL A 1089 37.28 11.98 34.06
C VAL A 1089 36.36 12.94 34.83
N TRP A 1090 35.02 12.80 34.71
CA TRP A 1090 34.06 13.56 35.53
C TRP A 1090 33.50 12.74 36.70
N LYS A 1091 33.85 13.15 37.92
CA LYS A 1091 33.04 12.95 39.14
C LYS A 1091 32.14 14.18 39.33
N TYR A 1092 30.89 13.92 39.72
CA TYR A 1092 29.81 14.85 40.06
C TYR A 1092 30.19 16.06 40.95
N TYR A 1093 29.70 17.27 40.62
CA TYR A 1093 28.79 18.09 41.46
C TYR A 1093 28.27 19.39 40.76
N ASN A 1094 26.95 19.40 40.53
CA ASN A 1094 25.90 20.43 40.69
C ASN A 1094 26.14 21.97 40.50
N SER A 1095 25.56 22.51 39.41
CA SER A 1095 24.78 23.78 39.26
C SER A 1095 25.42 25.16 39.48
N PRO A 1096 24.80 26.28 39.03
CA PRO A 1096 24.05 26.56 37.80
C PRO A 1096 24.56 27.87 37.12
N ASP A 1097 24.72 27.86 35.80
CA ASP A 1097 24.62 29.03 34.90
C ASP A 1097 25.39 28.70 33.62
N GLN A 1098 24.69 28.29 32.55
CA GLN A 1098 25.00 28.62 31.15
C GLN A 1098 23.83 28.22 30.22
N ILE A 1099 23.57 29.12 29.28
CA ILE A 1099 22.49 29.11 28.30
C ILE A 1099 22.83 28.15 27.16
N VAL A 1100 21.92 27.20 26.90
CA VAL A 1100 22.03 26.12 25.93
C VAL A 1100 21.57 26.58 24.54
N LEU A 1101 22.44 26.47 23.52
CA LEU A 1101 22.05 26.32 22.12
C LEU A 1101 22.14 24.83 21.77
N GLY A 1102 21.00 24.16 21.75
CA GLY A 1102 20.88 22.72 21.53
C GLY A 1102 21.18 22.32 20.09
N LEU A 1103 22.14 21.40 19.93
CA LEU A 1103 22.19 20.48 18.80
C LEU A 1103 21.08 19.43 18.99
N HIS A 1104 20.22 19.30 17.99
CA HIS A 1104 19.20 18.25 17.94
C HIS A 1104 19.87 16.90 17.65
N GLU A 1105 19.76 15.96 18.59
CA GLU A 1105 20.00 14.54 18.37
C GLU A 1105 19.01 13.98 17.34
N LEU A 1106 19.55 13.25 16.37
CA LEU A 1106 18.79 12.37 15.48
C LEU A 1106 18.45 11.09 16.25
N GLY A 1107 17.40 11.18 17.08
CA GLY A 1107 16.76 10.02 17.70
C GLY A 1107 15.74 9.38 16.76
N HIS A 1108 15.85 8.06 16.62
CA HIS A 1108 14.89 7.17 15.99
C HIS A 1108 13.43 7.50 16.34
N ILE A 1109 12.57 7.70 15.33
CA ILE A 1109 11.13 7.81 15.53
C ILE A 1109 10.50 6.43 15.31
N TYR A 1110 10.22 5.74 16.41
CA TYR A 1110 9.13 4.75 16.48
C TYR A 1110 7.80 5.53 16.52
N LEU A 1111 6.98 5.40 15.48
CA LEU A 1111 5.63 5.95 15.48
C LEU A 1111 4.71 5.03 16.29
N ASN A 1112 4.42 5.42 17.54
CA ASN A 1112 3.34 4.81 18.31
C ASN A 1112 1.99 5.43 17.89
N LYS A 1113 1.03 4.55 17.56
CA LYS A 1113 -0.08 4.78 16.61
C LYS A 1113 -1.37 5.31 17.26
N ARG A 1114 -1.31 6.08 18.36
CA ARG A 1114 -2.51 6.33 19.19
C ARG A 1114 -2.90 7.77 19.54
N LEU A 1115 -2.31 8.79 18.91
CA LEU A 1115 -2.64 10.20 19.18
C LEU A 1115 -2.90 11.07 17.93
N LEU A 1116 -2.99 10.47 16.73
CA LEU A 1116 -3.19 11.21 15.48
C LEU A 1116 -4.68 11.45 15.12
N ASP A 1117 -5.62 10.81 15.80
CA ASP A 1117 -7.06 10.91 15.47
C ASP A 1117 -7.77 12.12 16.09
N HIS A 1118 -7.10 12.93 16.92
CA HIS A 1118 -7.75 14.08 17.57
C HIS A 1118 -7.28 15.47 17.10
N PHE A 1119 -6.32 15.55 16.19
CA PHE A 1119 -5.80 16.84 15.69
C PHE A 1119 -6.07 17.13 14.20
N ILE A 1120 -6.67 16.19 13.46
CA ILE A 1120 -7.00 16.37 12.03
C ILE A 1120 -8.44 16.89 11.81
N SER A 1121 -9.19 17.22 12.87
CA SER A 1121 -10.56 17.76 12.74
C SER A 1121 -10.68 19.30 12.83
N GLN A 1122 -9.59 20.06 12.92
CA GLN A 1122 -9.65 21.54 13.01
C GLN A 1122 -8.79 22.32 12.00
N LEU A 1123 -8.29 21.70 10.93
CA LEU A 1123 -7.58 22.41 9.86
C LEU A 1123 -8.24 22.28 8.47
N ILE A 1124 -9.57 22.26 8.45
CA ILE A 1124 -10.40 22.56 7.27
C ILE A 1124 -11.56 23.46 7.71
N LEU A 1125 -11.31 24.77 7.69
CA LEU A 1125 -12.27 25.83 7.39
C LEU A 1125 -11.51 26.98 6.73
#